data_AF-A0A344UJY9-F1
#
_entry.id   AF-A0A344UJY9-F1
#
_cell.length_a   1.000
_cell.length_b   1.000
_cell.length_c   1.000
_cell.angle_alpha   90.00
_cell.angle_beta   90.00
_cell.angle_gamma   90.00
#
_symmetry.space_group_name_H-M   'P 1'
#
loop_
_entity.id
_entity.type
_entity.pdbx_description
1 polymer ?
#
loop_
_entity_poly.entity_id
_entity_poly.type
_entity_poly.pdbx_seq_one_letter_code
_entity_poly.pdbx_strand_id
1 'polypeptide(L)'
;MTRDNPQLYSFLQQATVLGETMDRRQFLKWGSFLTVSAAATGCGGGGGGSDNSGPGQRQQIAGKGFGLGVASGDPRPDSVILWTRVDGGDGANLLSVTLQLSDRADFSNLLVNQALTAYPDWDYTIRHKVTGLASATRYYYRFLSGNVSAAGRTKTAPAAGAPLSQLKFAYITCQDWSVNHWGAFDELVQQDLDFVMHVGDYIYETVGAGFQTGNNETRHPPLKLPNGTPRADGAVYATTLADYRYLYKSYRADPRIQALHASFPVISIWDDHEFSDDCWQDRQEYSVADDATPQTARRRGANQAWFEYTPADVSINLSNPSFQNIQIYRSFAFGNLATLVMTDQRLYRSDHIVPESLAGSEIGSRYFVPKTSLQQMEAAKIAAAGGNLLNVSILGDTQRAWWQQQMQGANTAWKLWGNEVSLLRMGVDGTMAVAGLLQQGLSAALAQGFGLNLGPAQQRQLAGALYQDLLAADVSGATPVPSYANTQPLLASLSGGAISAAVFAAAVKPSLDGNLPPSMLLNQYILNADQWDGYNAERKALMAFLKNNNIGNVVGITGDIHAFFAGSVMDDYDAASPTPVMVDLVTAGVSSNSFFSYFKNVVDTVPAFAKAAPLIYQTANGQTVNTFSGTLQQFNPWLKYVDTDAQGYALVTLTPSKLSCAFHKVAKLANGVAPSPATASVQTVEVQAGVPAVNVL
;
A
#
# COMPACT_ATOMS: atom_id res chain seq x y z
N MET A 1 -42.29 -15.82 39.28
CA MET A 1 -42.78 -14.61 39.95
C MET A 1 -41.58 -13.74 40.23
N THR A 2 -41.58 -12.50 39.68
CA THR A 2 -40.99 -11.25 40.23
C THR A 2 -39.54 -11.27 40.73
N ARG A 3 -38.64 -10.32 40.44
CA ARG A 3 -38.57 -9.07 39.67
C ARG A 3 -37.11 -8.56 39.86
N ASP A 4 -36.73 -7.54 39.10
CA ASP A 4 -35.61 -6.60 39.36
C ASP A 4 -34.23 -6.92 38.78
N ASN A 5 -33.94 -6.31 37.62
CA ASN A 5 -32.62 -5.75 37.33
C ASN A 5 -32.77 -4.43 36.50
N PRO A 6 -32.42 -3.25 37.04
CA PRO A 6 -32.77 -1.95 36.47
C PRO A 6 -31.67 -1.35 35.57
N GLN A 7 -31.34 -2.00 34.44
CA GLN A 7 -30.43 -1.43 33.43
C GLN A 7 -30.95 -1.49 31.97
N LEU A 8 -32.22 -1.82 31.76
CA LEU A 8 -32.82 -1.95 30.42
C LEU A 8 -33.74 -0.78 30.00
N TYR A 9 -33.78 0.32 30.76
CA TYR A 9 -34.76 1.39 30.56
C TYR A 9 -34.19 2.79 30.25
N SER A 10 -32.96 2.92 29.75
CA SER A 10 -32.45 4.23 29.28
C SER A 10 -32.23 4.35 27.76
N PHE A 11 -32.64 3.38 26.95
CA PHE A 11 -32.41 3.39 25.50
C PHE A 11 -33.62 3.78 24.64
N LEU A 12 -34.76 4.18 25.25
CA LEU A 12 -35.99 4.48 24.51
C LEU A 12 -36.67 5.83 24.83
N GLN A 13 -35.98 6.79 25.46
CA GLN A 13 -36.56 8.10 25.80
C GLN A 13 -35.70 9.31 25.44
N GLN A 14 -35.06 9.31 24.26
CA GLN A 14 -34.52 10.54 23.64
C GLN A 14 -34.97 10.71 22.18
N ALA A 15 -36.16 10.19 21.84
CA ALA A 15 -36.80 10.42 20.54
C ALA A 15 -38.14 11.14 20.74
N THR A 16 -38.13 12.33 21.35
CA THR A 16 -39.23 13.28 21.22
C THR A 16 -38.72 14.67 21.53
N VAL A 17 -39.19 15.66 20.78
CA VAL A 17 -38.82 17.09 20.81
C VAL A 17 -37.65 17.46 19.89
N LEU A 18 -37.90 17.40 18.58
CA LEU A 18 -37.98 18.55 17.66
C LEU A 18 -38.40 17.98 16.29
N GLY A 19 -39.53 18.45 15.77
CA GLY A 19 -40.17 17.88 14.60
C GLY A 19 -39.48 18.29 13.30
N GLU A 20 -38.75 17.36 12.69
CA GLU A 20 -38.74 17.14 11.25
C GLU A 20 -38.76 15.63 11.02
N THR A 21 -39.88 15.12 10.49
CA THR A 21 -39.99 13.72 10.09
C THR A 21 -39.06 13.47 8.91
N MET A 22 -37.95 12.76 9.13
CA MET A 22 -37.13 12.24 8.03
C MET A 22 -38.00 11.39 7.10
N ASP A 23 -38.04 11.79 5.83
CA ASP A 23 -38.76 11.09 4.77
C ASP A 23 -38.13 9.71 4.54
N ARG A 24 -38.93 8.64 4.67
CA ARG A 24 -38.54 7.26 4.32
C ARG A 24 -37.96 7.16 2.89
N ARG A 25 -38.35 8.05 1.97
CA ARG A 25 -37.76 8.12 0.62
C ARG A 25 -36.37 8.75 0.60
N GLN A 26 -36.03 9.65 1.52
CA GLN A 26 -34.64 10.12 1.64
C GLN A 26 -33.76 9.02 2.25
N PHE A 27 -34.23 8.31 3.26
CA PHE A 27 -33.49 7.17 3.83
C PHE A 27 -33.20 6.06 2.79
N LEU A 28 -34.16 5.73 1.91
CA LEU A 28 -33.94 4.79 0.81
C LEU A 28 -33.11 5.35 -0.36
N LYS A 29 -33.07 6.68 -0.55
CA LYS A 29 -32.21 7.35 -1.55
C LYS A 29 -30.74 7.44 -1.11
N TRP A 30 -30.48 7.48 0.20
CA TRP A 30 -29.13 7.60 0.76
C TRP A 30 -28.58 6.28 1.32
N GLY A 31 -29.45 5.30 1.63
CA GLY A 31 -29.08 4.03 2.28
C GLY A 31 -28.61 2.89 1.36
N SER A 32 -28.78 2.98 0.04
CA SER A 32 -28.21 1.99 -0.88
C SER A 32 -28.10 2.53 -2.32
N PHE A 33 -27.07 3.33 -2.58
CA PHE A 33 -26.62 3.62 -3.95
C PHE A 33 -26.14 2.34 -4.67
N LEU A 34 -25.88 1.27 -3.91
CA LEU A 34 -25.73 -0.08 -4.42
C LEU A 34 -27.13 -0.67 -4.69
N THR A 35 -27.43 -0.93 -5.96
CA THR A 35 -28.66 -1.63 -6.36
C THR A 35 -28.37 -3.13 -6.51
N VAL A 36 -29.39 -4.00 -6.34
CA VAL A 36 -29.22 -5.46 -6.37
C VAL A 36 -30.24 -6.10 -7.31
N SER A 37 -29.79 -7.06 -8.13
CA SER A 37 -30.67 -7.97 -8.88
C SER A 37 -30.22 -9.43 -8.72
N ALA A 38 -31.12 -10.36 -9.01
CA ALA A 38 -30.82 -11.78 -9.10
C ALA A 38 -30.81 -12.23 -10.56
N ALA A 39 -29.81 -13.00 -10.96
CA ALA A 39 -29.76 -13.63 -12.27
C ALA A 39 -30.87 -14.69 -12.37
N ALA A 40 -31.69 -14.62 -13.43
CA ALA A 40 -32.77 -15.58 -13.66
C ALA A 40 -32.40 -16.54 -14.78
N THR A 41 -32.60 -17.84 -14.56
CA THR A 41 -32.52 -18.88 -15.61
C THR A 41 -33.90 -19.08 -16.24
N GLY A 42 -34.25 -18.24 -17.22
CA GLY A 42 -35.36 -18.49 -18.15
C GLY A 42 -36.69 -17.75 -17.90
N CYS A 43 -37.22 -17.25 -19.01
CA CYS A 43 -38.51 -16.59 -19.28
C CYS A 43 -38.72 -15.15 -18.79
N GLY A 44 -38.99 -14.29 -19.78
CA GLY A 44 -39.18 -12.86 -19.63
C GLY A 44 -40.47 -12.48 -18.93
N GLY A 45 -40.40 -11.37 -18.23
CA GLY A 45 -41.54 -10.67 -17.66
C GLY A 45 -41.24 -9.17 -17.68
N GLY A 46 -41.66 -8.51 -18.75
CA GLY A 46 -41.67 -7.05 -18.82
C GLY A 46 -42.69 -6.50 -17.82
N GLY A 47 -42.21 -5.85 -16.77
CA GLY A 47 -43.01 -5.04 -15.85
C GLY A 47 -42.68 -3.57 -16.06
N GLY A 48 -43.23 -2.97 -17.11
CA GLY A 48 -43.21 -1.52 -17.30
C GLY A 48 -44.17 -0.87 -16.30
N GLY A 49 -43.63 -0.33 -15.21
CA GLY A 49 -44.36 0.58 -14.32
C GLY A 49 -44.29 1.99 -14.89
N SER A 50 -45.43 2.52 -15.34
CA SER A 50 -45.59 3.92 -15.72
C SER A 50 -45.57 4.82 -14.48
N ASP A 51 -44.61 5.74 -14.40
CA ASP A 51 -44.53 6.74 -13.34
C ASP A 51 -45.54 7.87 -13.55
N ASN A 52 -46.28 8.19 -12.49
CA ASN A 52 -47.21 9.31 -12.42
C ASN A 52 -46.43 10.54 -11.92
N SER A 53 -46.33 11.58 -12.75
CA SER A 53 -45.50 12.77 -12.53
C SER A 53 -46.18 13.80 -11.62
N GLY A 54 -45.63 13.96 -10.41
CA GLY A 54 -45.90 15.11 -9.53
C GLY A 54 -44.90 16.26 -9.74
N PRO A 55 -45.22 17.51 -9.34
CA PRO A 55 -44.33 18.64 -9.52
C PRO A 55 -43.07 18.51 -8.65
N GLY A 56 -41.88 18.69 -9.24
CA GLY A 56 -40.58 18.63 -8.57
C GLY A 56 -39.73 17.37 -8.85
N GLN A 57 -40.12 16.49 -9.78
CA GLN A 57 -39.32 15.33 -10.16
C GLN A 57 -38.24 15.69 -11.19
N ARG A 58 -36.98 15.35 -10.90
CA ARG A 58 -35.85 15.42 -11.86
C ARG A 58 -36.23 14.65 -13.13
N GLN A 59 -36.04 15.24 -14.31
CA GLN A 59 -36.31 14.53 -15.57
C GLN A 59 -35.27 13.42 -15.76
N GLN A 60 -35.70 12.29 -16.32
CA GLN A 60 -34.82 11.20 -16.70
C GLN A 60 -34.57 11.25 -18.21
N ILE A 61 -33.31 11.40 -18.61
CA ILE A 61 -32.90 11.49 -20.02
C ILE A 61 -31.91 10.37 -20.37
N ALA A 62 -31.65 10.16 -21.66
CA ALA A 62 -30.59 9.26 -22.09
C ALA A 62 -29.21 9.92 -21.88
N GLY A 63 -28.25 9.16 -21.36
CA GLY A 63 -26.84 9.57 -21.35
C GLY A 63 -26.20 9.54 -22.74
N LYS A 64 -24.94 9.95 -22.81
CA LYS A 64 -24.16 10.11 -24.06
C LYS A 64 -23.10 9.05 -24.29
N GLY A 65 -22.75 8.24 -23.29
CA GLY A 65 -21.70 7.23 -23.42
C GLY A 65 -21.12 6.78 -22.09
N PHE A 66 -19.99 6.09 -22.18
CA PHE A 66 -19.29 5.44 -21.06
C PHE A 66 -17.78 5.64 -21.18
N GLY A 67 -17.33 6.90 -21.16
CA GLY A 67 -15.96 7.32 -21.43
C GLY A 67 -14.93 6.87 -20.39
N LEU A 68 -15.38 6.37 -19.24
CA LEU A 68 -14.52 5.78 -18.19
C LEU A 68 -14.56 4.24 -18.17
N GLY A 69 -15.12 3.65 -19.22
CA GLY A 69 -15.26 2.21 -19.38
C GLY A 69 -16.22 1.59 -18.37
N VAL A 70 -16.05 0.29 -18.18
CA VAL A 70 -16.83 -0.56 -17.27
C VAL A 70 -15.89 -1.31 -16.35
N ALA A 71 -16.37 -1.74 -15.19
CA ALA A 71 -15.58 -2.54 -14.26
C ALA A 71 -16.44 -3.57 -13.53
N SER A 72 -15.80 -4.61 -13.02
CA SER A 72 -16.44 -5.53 -12.09
C SER A 72 -15.53 -5.76 -10.90
N GLY A 73 -16.08 -6.19 -9.77
CA GLY A 73 -15.28 -6.37 -8.57
C GLY A 73 -15.94 -7.21 -7.49
N ASP A 74 -15.14 -7.48 -6.46
CA ASP A 74 -15.48 -8.31 -5.30
C ASP A 74 -16.22 -9.61 -5.67
N PRO A 75 -15.57 -10.49 -6.46
CA PRO A 75 -16.21 -11.72 -6.90
C PRO A 75 -16.50 -12.63 -5.71
N ARG A 76 -17.77 -13.05 -5.61
CA ARG A 76 -18.28 -14.05 -4.66
C ARG A 76 -18.68 -15.31 -5.42
N PRO A 77 -18.93 -16.43 -4.72
CA PRO A 77 -19.44 -17.64 -5.35
C PRO A 77 -20.69 -17.43 -6.19
N ASP A 78 -21.56 -16.52 -5.78
CA ASP A 78 -22.87 -16.31 -6.39
C ASP A 78 -23.14 -14.85 -6.78
N SER A 79 -22.15 -13.96 -6.64
CA SER A 79 -22.36 -12.55 -6.93
C SER A 79 -21.11 -11.82 -7.41
N VAL A 80 -21.33 -10.70 -8.11
CA VAL A 80 -20.30 -9.73 -8.50
C VAL A 80 -20.88 -8.31 -8.42
N ILE A 81 -20.02 -7.31 -8.18
CA ILE A 81 -20.36 -5.90 -8.41
C ILE A 81 -20.04 -5.55 -9.85
N LEU A 82 -20.95 -4.85 -10.52
CA LEU A 82 -20.75 -4.26 -11.84
C LEU A 82 -20.82 -2.74 -11.73
N TRP A 83 -19.89 -2.08 -12.42
CA TRP A 83 -19.69 -0.64 -12.33
C TRP A 83 -19.56 0.01 -13.70
N THR A 84 -20.09 1.23 -13.81
CA THR A 84 -19.79 2.17 -14.90
C THR A 84 -20.05 3.60 -14.42
N ARG A 85 -19.57 4.60 -15.17
CA ARG A 85 -20.09 5.98 -15.11
C ARG A 85 -20.80 6.32 -16.42
N VAL A 86 -21.96 6.98 -16.33
CA VAL A 86 -22.74 7.41 -17.50
C VAL A 86 -22.41 8.87 -17.83
N ASP A 87 -22.01 9.14 -19.07
CA ASP A 87 -21.69 10.49 -19.53
C ASP A 87 -22.92 11.28 -19.98
N GLY A 88 -22.75 12.59 -20.12
CA GLY A 88 -23.77 13.49 -20.65
C GLY A 88 -24.71 14.08 -19.60
N GLY A 89 -24.43 13.88 -18.31
CA GLY A 89 -25.13 14.52 -17.21
C GLY A 89 -24.86 16.04 -17.14
N ASP A 90 -25.85 16.79 -16.70
CA ASP A 90 -25.83 18.25 -16.55
C ASP A 90 -25.78 18.70 -15.08
N GLY A 91 -25.67 17.74 -14.15
CA GLY A 91 -25.70 17.98 -12.70
C GLY A 91 -27.10 18.12 -12.12
N ALA A 92 -28.16 18.09 -12.94
CA ALA A 92 -29.54 18.30 -12.50
C ALA A 92 -30.45 17.11 -12.82
N ASN A 93 -30.41 16.62 -14.05
CA ASN A 93 -31.25 15.55 -14.55
C ASN A 93 -30.68 14.17 -14.25
N LEU A 94 -31.55 13.17 -14.15
CA LEU A 94 -31.20 11.76 -13.99
C LEU A 94 -30.86 11.15 -15.36
N LEU A 95 -29.96 10.18 -15.40
CA LEU A 95 -29.69 9.42 -16.63
C LEU A 95 -30.28 8.01 -16.54
N SER A 96 -31.01 7.60 -17.57
CA SER A 96 -31.48 6.22 -17.75
C SER A 96 -30.35 5.32 -18.20
N VAL A 97 -30.23 4.13 -17.60
CA VAL A 97 -29.25 3.13 -17.99
C VAL A 97 -29.84 1.74 -17.86
N THR A 98 -29.56 0.84 -18.81
CA THR A 98 -29.91 -0.57 -18.70
C THR A 98 -28.65 -1.40 -18.56
N LEU A 99 -28.59 -2.24 -17.53
CA LEU A 99 -27.55 -3.24 -17.34
C LEU A 99 -27.97 -4.55 -17.99
N GLN A 100 -27.09 -5.14 -18.80
CA GLN A 100 -27.23 -6.49 -19.31
C GLN A 100 -26.09 -7.37 -18.81
N LEU A 101 -26.39 -8.58 -18.36
CA LEU A 101 -25.42 -9.64 -18.06
C LEU A 101 -25.83 -10.94 -18.77
N SER A 102 -24.85 -11.64 -19.31
CA SER A 102 -24.99 -12.81 -20.17
C SER A 102 -23.92 -13.86 -19.84
N ASP A 103 -24.24 -15.13 -20.01
CA ASP A 103 -23.25 -16.23 -20.02
C ASP A 103 -22.58 -16.39 -21.40
N ARG A 104 -23.03 -15.65 -22.41
CA ARG A 104 -22.49 -15.61 -23.78
C ARG A 104 -21.91 -14.24 -24.13
N ALA A 105 -20.74 -14.23 -24.77
CA ALA A 105 -20.05 -13.00 -25.17
C ALA A 105 -20.81 -12.16 -26.20
N ASP A 106 -21.67 -12.78 -27.00
CA ASP A 106 -22.51 -12.13 -28.00
C ASP A 106 -23.84 -11.61 -27.42
N PHE A 107 -24.08 -11.78 -26.12
CA PHE A 107 -25.31 -11.41 -25.43
C PHE A 107 -26.58 -12.09 -25.98
N SER A 108 -26.44 -13.26 -26.62
CA SER A 108 -27.58 -14.04 -27.13
C SER A 108 -28.48 -14.61 -26.04
N ASN A 109 -27.97 -14.77 -24.81
CA ASN A 109 -28.72 -15.22 -23.64
C ASN A 109 -28.52 -14.28 -22.44
N LEU A 110 -29.50 -13.42 -22.19
CA LEU A 110 -29.45 -12.48 -21.07
C LEU A 110 -29.97 -13.14 -19.79
N LEU A 111 -29.11 -13.15 -18.76
CA LEU A 111 -29.47 -13.56 -17.39
C LEU A 111 -29.98 -12.37 -16.56
N VAL A 112 -29.54 -11.16 -16.92
CA VAL A 112 -29.98 -9.89 -16.36
C VAL A 112 -30.23 -8.91 -17.50
N ASN A 113 -31.35 -8.19 -17.44
CA ASN A 113 -31.68 -7.06 -18.30
C ASN A 113 -32.42 -6.02 -17.45
N GLN A 114 -31.66 -5.25 -16.67
CA GLN A 114 -32.16 -4.44 -15.57
C GLN A 114 -32.12 -2.96 -15.91
N ALA A 115 -33.28 -2.28 -15.84
CA ALA A 115 -33.33 -0.83 -15.89
C ALA A 115 -32.81 -0.24 -14.57
N LEU A 116 -31.96 0.77 -14.68
CA LEU A 116 -31.25 1.45 -13.61
C LEU A 116 -31.28 2.97 -13.88
N THR A 117 -30.89 3.74 -12.86
CA THR A 117 -30.85 5.20 -12.92
C THR A 117 -29.52 5.70 -12.36
N ALA A 118 -28.81 6.52 -13.14
CA ALA A 118 -27.61 7.19 -12.68
C ALA A 118 -27.97 8.60 -12.16
N TYR A 119 -27.51 8.92 -10.95
CA TYR A 119 -27.88 10.13 -10.22
C TYR A 119 -26.75 11.16 -10.23
N PRO A 120 -27.03 12.47 -10.40
CA PRO A 120 -26.02 13.52 -10.32
C PRO A 120 -25.30 13.57 -8.97
N ASP A 121 -26.04 13.28 -7.89
CA ASP A 121 -25.52 13.33 -6.51
C ASP A 121 -24.35 12.35 -6.30
N TRP A 122 -24.24 11.32 -7.14
CA TRP A 122 -23.21 10.28 -7.15
C TRP A 122 -22.33 10.30 -8.42
N ASP A 123 -22.20 11.48 -9.03
CA ASP A 123 -21.44 11.73 -10.26
C ASP A 123 -21.81 10.79 -11.41
N TYR A 124 -23.09 10.40 -11.49
CA TYR A 124 -23.64 9.51 -12.50
C TYR A 124 -22.94 8.14 -12.59
N THR A 125 -22.30 7.72 -11.50
CA THR A 125 -21.79 6.35 -11.39
C THR A 125 -22.95 5.36 -11.22
N ILE A 126 -22.69 4.10 -11.51
CA ILE A 126 -23.57 2.97 -11.25
C ILE A 126 -22.74 1.93 -10.53
N ARG A 127 -23.26 1.44 -9.40
CA ARG A 127 -22.77 0.25 -8.72
C ARG A 127 -23.95 -0.69 -8.53
N HIS A 128 -23.86 -1.87 -9.13
CA HIS A 128 -24.93 -2.84 -9.14
C HIS A 128 -24.40 -4.23 -8.78
N LYS A 129 -24.94 -4.83 -7.72
CA LYS A 129 -24.65 -6.20 -7.33
C LYS A 129 -25.58 -7.16 -8.05
N VAL A 130 -25.01 -8.07 -8.83
CA VAL A 130 -25.77 -9.20 -9.41
C VAL A 130 -25.54 -10.41 -8.52
N THR A 131 -26.61 -11.07 -8.09
CA THR A 131 -26.61 -12.27 -7.23
C THR A 131 -27.22 -13.48 -7.95
N GLY A 132 -27.17 -14.67 -7.35
CA GLY A 132 -27.74 -15.88 -7.94
C GLY A 132 -26.96 -16.43 -9.13
N LEU A 133 -25.70 -16.02 -9.29
CA LEU A 133 -24.82 -16.52 -10.34
C LEU A 133 -24.26 -17.90 -9.98
N ALA A 134 -23.95 -18.72 -10.97
CA ALA A 134 -23.15 -19.93 -10.76
C ALA A 134 -21.70 -19.56 -10.37
N SER A 135 -21.10 -20.33 -9.47
CA SER A 135 -19.70 -20.16 -9.02
C SER A 135 -18.68 -20.53 -10.06
N ALA A 136 -17.45 -20.01 -9.94
CA ALA A 136 -16.34 -20.27 -10.85
C ALA A 136 -16.67 -20.06 -12.34
N THR A 137 -17.65 -19.19 -12.64
CA THR A 137 -18.23 -19.04 -13.97
C THR A 137 -17.92 -17.67 -14.53
N ARG A 138 -17.57 -17.64 -15.83
CA ARG A 138 -17.31 -16.41 -16.57
C ARG A 138 -18.63 -15.84 -17.11
N TYR A 139 -18.83 -14.55 -16.93
CA TYR A 139 -19.97 -13.80 -17.47
C TYR A 139 -19.49 -12.58 -18.25
N TYR A 140 -20.38 -12.08 -19.10
CA TYR A 140 -20.19 -10.88 -19.91
C TYR A 140 -21.27 -9.87 -19.55
N TYR A 141 -20.92 -8.59 -19.48
CA TYR A 141 -21.86 -7.55 -19.10
C TYR A 141 -21.65 -6.28 -19.93
N ARG A 142 -22.71 -5.48 -20.08
CA ARG A 142 -22.67 -4.18 -20.75
C ARG A 142 -23.74 -3.25 -20.21
N PHE A 143 -23.55 -1.96 -20.41
CA PHE A 143 -24.51 -0.92 -20.08
C PHE A 143 -25.02 -0.24 -21.34
N LEU A 144 -26.29 0.16 -21.33
CA LEU A 144 -26.95 0.83 -22.44
C LEU A 144 -27.58 2.13 -21.94
N SER A 145 -27.23 3.25 -22.56
CA SER A 145 -27.77 4.57 -22.24
C SER A 145 -27.51 5.49 -23.44
N GLY A 146 -28.44 5.57 -24.39
CA GLY A 146 -28.25 6.22 -25.69
C GLY A 146 -27.27 5.47 -26.60
N ASN A 147 -26.08 5.15 -26.08
CA ASN A 147 -25.04 4.29 -26.66
C ASN A 147 -24.88 3.00 -25.84
N VAL A 148 -24.08 2.05 -26.35
CA VAL A 148 -23.70 0.80 -25.66
C VAL A 148 -22.26 0.93 -25.15
N SER A 149 -22.00 0.51 -23.92
CA SER A 149 -20.64 0.46 -23.36
C SER A 149 -19.77 -0.59 -24.07
N ALA A 150 -18.46 -0.53 -23.86
CA ALA A 150 -17.63 -1.71 -24.09
C ALA A 150 -18.19 -2.90 -23.29
N ALA A 151 -18.08 -4.12 -23.85
CA ALA A 151 -18.44 -5.32 -23.13
C ALA A 151 -17.36 -5.63 -22.09
N GLY A 152 -17.78 -5.77 -20.84
CA GLY A 152 -16.94 -6.27 -19.76
C GLY A 152 -17.07 -7.78 -19.60
N ARG A 153 -16.06 -8.38 -18.99
CA ARG A 153 -15.96 -9.79 -18.61
C ARG A 153 -15.67 -9.87 -17.12
N THR A 154 -16.32 -10.80 -16.44
CA THR A 154 -16.12 -11.05 -15.01
C THR A 154 -16.13 -12.55 -14.72
N LYS A 155 -15.68 -12.95 -13.53
CA LYS A 155 -15.67 -14.35 -13.08
C LYS A 155 -16.09 -14.42 -11.61
N THR A 156 -17.10 -15.22 -11.30
CA THR A 156 -17.48 -15.50 -9.90
C THR A 156 -16.41 -16.35 -9.21
N ALA A 157 -16.25 -16.17 -7.90
CA ALA A 157 -15.32 -16.99 -7.13
C ALA A 157 -15.78 -18.47 -7.10
N PRO A 158 -14.89 -19.44 -6.89
CA PRO A 158 -15.30 -20.82 -6.62
C PRO A 158 -16.06 -20.93 -5.30
N ALA A 159 -17.08 -21.79 -5.23
CA ALA A 159 -17.85 -22.02 -4.01
C ALA A 159 -16.96 -22.45 -2.84
N ALA A 160 -17.24 -21.97 -1.63
CA ALA A 160 -16.45 -22.30 -0.45
C ALA A 160 -16.35 -23.83 -0.25
N GLY A 161 -15.14 -24.33 0.01
CA GLY A 161 -14.87 -25.77 0.16
C GLY A 161 -14.78 -26.57 -1.14
N ALA A 162 -15.14 -25.99 -2.30
CA ALA A 162 -14.96 -26.66 -3.58
C ALA A 162 -13.46 -26.90 -3.88
N PRO A 163 -13.06 -28.08 -4.36
CA PRO A 163 -11.68 -28.34 -4.75
C PRO A 163 -11.20 -27.36 -5.82
N LEU A 164 -10.09 -26.66 -5.55
CA LEU A 164 -9.46 -25.76 -6.51
C LEU A 164 -7.97 -26.10 -6.62
N SER A 165 -7.54 -26.52 -7.82
CA SER A 165 -6.14 -26.91 -8.07
C SER A 165 -5.21 -25.71 -8.24
N GLN A 166 -5.76 -24.55 -8.63
CA GLN A 166 -4.98 -23.36 -8.92
C GLN A 166 -5.83 -22.09 -8.81
N LEU A 167 -5.21 -21.00 -8.35
CA LEU A 167 -5.73 -19.63 -8.41
C LEU A 167 -4.64 -18.72 -8.99
N LYS A 168 -5.00 -17.89 -9.97
CA LYS A 168 -4.09 -16.93 -10.62
C LYS A 168 -4.60 -15.51 -10.45
N PHE A 169 -3.76 -14.61 -9.97
CA PHE A 169 -4.12 -13.20 -9.87
C PHE A 169 -2.89 -12.31 -10.07
N ALA A 170 -3.13 -11.10 -10.54
CA ALA A 170 -2.14 -10.03 -10.44
C ALA A 170 -2.44 -9.21 -9.19
N TYR A 171 -1.42 -8.64 -8.57
CA TYR A 171 -1.64 -7.54 -7.63
C TYR A 171 -0.75 -6.35 -7.96
N ILE A 172 -1.35 -5.16 -7.83
CA ILE A 172 -0.82 -3.87 -8.25
C ILE A 172 -1.08 -2.83 -7.16
N THR A 173 -0.30 -1.75 -7.19
CA THR A 173 -0.37 -0.62 -6.26
C THR A 173 0.27 0.61 -6.91
N CYS A 174 0.08 1.79 -6.33
CA CYS A 174 0.91 2.98 -6.56
C CYS A 174 1.14 3.29 -8.04
N GLN A 175 0.10 3.82 -8.68
CA GLN A 175 0.06 4.13 -10.10
C GLN A 175 0.06 5.64 -10.34
N ASP A 176 1.01 6.41 -9.79
CA ASP A 176 1.04 7.87 -9.96
C ASP A 176 0.97 8.27 -11.44
N TRP A 177 -0.01 9.11 -11.77
CA TRP A 177 -0.22 9.71 -13.09
C TRP A 177 0.93 10.60 -13.55
N SER A 178 1.77 11.07 -12.62
CA SER A 178 2.79 12.09 -12.88
C SER A 178 4.17 11.48 -13.13
N VAL A 179 4.30 10.16 -13.07
CA VAL A 179 5.59 9.48 -13.04
C VAL A 179 5.58 8.28 -13.99
N ASN A 180 6.67 8.11 -14.74
CA ASN A 180 6.96 6.99 -15.62
C ASN A 180 5.87 6.72 -16.69
N HIS A 181 5.31 5.50 -16.76
CA HIS A 181 4.28 5.09 -17.73
C HIS A 181 3.45 3.93 -17.19
N TRP A 182 2.28 3.67 -17.81
CA TRP A 182 1.38 2.56 -17.44
C TRP A 182 1.38 1.41 -18.46
N GLY A 183 2.54 1.16 -19.08
CA GLY A 183 2.73 0.05 -20.04
C GLY A 183 2.47 -1.33 -19.44
N ALA A 184 2.60 -1.47 -18.12
CA ALA A 184 2.25 -2.69 -17.37
C ALA A 184 0.81 -3.16 -17.66
N PHE A 185 -0.15 -2.25 -17.82
CA PHE A 185 -1.55 -2.62 -18.04
C PHE A 185 -1.80 -3.25 -19.41
N ASP A 186 -1.01 -2.89 -20.43
CA ASP A 186 -1.06 -3.52 -21.76
C ASP A 186 -0.60 -4.98 -21.73
N GLU A 187 0.29 -5.34 -20.79
CA GLU A 187 0.76 -6.71 -20.59
C GLU A 187 -0.15 -7.49 -19.64
N LEU A 188 -0.66 -6.85 -18.58
CA LEU A 188 -1.57 -7.46 -17.61
C LEU A 188 -2.90 -7.91 -18.25
N VAL A 189 -3.44 -7.13 -19.20
CA VAL A 189 -4.68 -7.50 -19.91
C VAL A 189 -4.56 -8.78 -20.73
N GLN A 190 -3.34 -9.18 -21.09
CA GLN A 190 -3.07 -10.40 -21.86
C GLN A 190 -2.95 -11.66 -20.98
N GLN A 191 -2.94 -11.51 -19.65
CA GLN A 191 -2.78 -12.61 -18.72
C GLN A 191 -4.08 -13.42 -18.53
N ASP A 192 -3.93 -14.70 -18.19
CA ASP A 192 -5.05 -15.55 -17.76
C ASP A 192 -5.20 -15.50 -16.24
N LEU A 193 -5.96 -14.51 -15.76
CA LEU A 193 -6.17 -14.23 -14.34
C LEU A 193 -7.62 -14.52 -13.92
N ASP A 194 -7.78 -14.98 -12.68
CA ASP A 194 -9.08 -15.10 -12.01
C ASP A 194 -9.59 -13.74 -11.53
N PHE A 195 -8.69 -12.88 -11.05
CA PHE A 195 -8.96 -11.50 -10.63
C PHE A 195 -7.67 -10.67 -10.62
N VAL A 196 -7.83 -9.34 -10.45
CA VAL A 196 -6.73 -8.41 -10.14
C VAL A 196 -6.96 -7.85 -8.74
N MET A 197 -5.90 -7.68 -7.97
CA MET A 197 -5.95 -7.01 -6.67
C MET A 197 -5.26 -5.64 -6.74
N HIS A 198 -5.87 -4.61 -6.16
CA HIS A 198 -5.27 -3.29 -6.01
C HIS A 198 -5.11 -2.98 -4.52
N VAL A 199 -3.88 -2.82 -4.05
CA VAL A 199 -3.59 -2.74 -2.60
C VAL A 199 -3.37 -1.33 -2.06
N GLY A 200 -3.43 -0.30 -2.91
CA GLY A 200 -3.26 1.08 -2.44
C GLY A 200 -2.93 2.04 -3.57
N ASP A 201 -3.16 3.34 -3.36
CA ASP A 201 -2.71 4.42 -4.24
C ASP A 201 -3.18 4.28 -5.69
N TYR A 202 -4.49 4.06 -5.83
CA TYR A 202 -5.14 4.09 -7.14
C TYR A 202 -5.09 5.51 -7.73
N ILE A 203 -5.16 6.52 -6.87
CA ILE A 203 -4.96 7.93 -7.20
C ILE A 203 -3.90 8.53 -6.29
N TYR A 204 -3.29 9.63 -6.73
CA TYR A 204 -2.52 10.55 -5.90
C TYR A 204 -3.29 11.85 -5.74
N GLU A 205 -3.41 12.34 -4.51
CA GLU A 205 -4.15 13.55 -4.15
C GLU A 205 -3.40 14.83 -4.46
N THR A 206 -2.08 14.75 -4.67
CA THR A 206 -1.20 15.89 -4.98
C THR A 206 -0.90 16.04 -6.47
N VAL A 207 -0.61 17.27 -6.86
CA VAL A 207 -0.03 17.63 -8.16
C VAL A 207 1.24 18.45 -7.90
N GLY A 208 2.38 17.95 -8.42
CA GLY A 208 3.67 18.64 -8.33
C GLY A 208 4.34 18.54 -6.97
N ALA A 209 4.00 17.53 -6.15
CA ALA A 209 4.70 17.28 -4.89
C ALA A 209 6.16 16.87 -5.14
N GLY A 210 7.03 17.13 -4.16
CA GLY A 210 8.48 16.90 -4.29
C GLY A 210 8.89 15.45 -4.57
N PHE A 211 8.04 14.48 -4.25
CA PHE A 211 8.26 13.08 -4.60
C PHE A 211 7.86 12.74 -6.04
N GLN A 212 6.97 13.52 -6.68
CA GLN A 212 6.46 13.31 -8.05
C GLN A 212 7.46 13.83 -9.09
N THR A 213 8.54 13.08 -9.28
CA THR A 213 9.71 13.54 -10.05
C THR A 213 10.07 12.60 -11.19
N GLY A 214 10.82 13.13 -12.16
CA GLY A 214 11.28 12.37 -13.32
C GLY A 214 10.38 12.56 -14.55
N ASN A 215 10.51 11.63 -15.50
CA ASN A 215 9.78 11.72 -16.76
C ASN A 215 8.38 11.14 -16.60
N ASN A 216 7.41 11.74 -17.30
CA ASN A 216 6.04 11.26 -17.39
C ASN A 216 5.67 10.93 -18.84
N GLU A 217 4.83 9.92 -19.04
CA GLU A 217 4.34 9.54 -20.35
C GLU A 217 3.44 10.65 -20.92
N THR A 218 3.61 10.95 -22.21
CA THR A 218 2.82 11.98 -22.92
C THR A 218 1.31 11.74 -22.91
N ARG A 219 0.87 10.50 -22.64
CA ARG A 219 -0.54 10.13 -22.45
C ARG A 219 -1.14 10.70 -21.16
N HIS A 220 -0.31 11.09 -20.21
CA HIS A 220 -0.69 11.59 -18.90
C HIS A 220 -0.42 13.10 -18.80
N PRO A 221 -1.28 13.95 -19.39
CA PRO A 221 -1.11 15.40 -19.30
C PRO A 221 -1.17 15.86 -17.83
N PRO A 222 -0.52 16.98 -17.49
CA PRO A 222 -0.57 17.53 -16.13
C PRO A 222 -2.00 17.68 -15.61
N LEU A 223 -2.22 17.22 -14.39
CA LEU A 223 -3.50 17.33 -13.71
C LEU A 223 -3.75 18.75 -13.23
N LYS A 224 -5.02 19.16 -13.19
CA LYS A 224 -5.45 20.46 -12.64
C LYS A 224 -6.67 20.27 -11.76
N LEU A 225 -6.43 20.29 -10.44
CA LEU A 225 -7.49 20.14 -9.45
C LEU A 225 -8.48 21.31 -9.53
N PRO A 226 -9.81 21.05 -9.57
CA PRO A 226 -10.84 22.09 -9.63
C PRO A 226 -10.78 23.13 -8.51
N ASN A 227 -10.56 22.69 -7.26
CA ASN A 227 -10.58 23.50 -6.05
C ASN A 227 -9.31 23.32 -5.20
N GLY A 228 -8.26 22.70 -5.75
CA GLY A 228 -7.09 22.25 -5.00
C GLY A 228 -6.48 23.31 -4.09
N THR A 229 -5.92 22.87 -2.97
CA THR A 229 -5.29 23.76 -1.97
C THR A 229 -3.79 23.83 -2.22
N PRO A 230 -3.21 25.04 -2.40
CA PRO A 230 -1.78 25.19 -2.61
C PRO A 230 -0.99 24.91 -1.33
N ARG A 231 0.20 24.32 -1.51
CA ARG A 231 1.22 24.11 -0.47
C ARG A 231 2.33 25.15 -0.60
N ALA A 232 3.09 25.33 0.48
CA ALA A 232 4.21 26.28 0.53
C ALA A 232 5.35 25.92 -0.43
N ASP A 233 5.48 24.63 -0.76
CA ASP A 233 6.47 24.09 -1.72
C ASP A 233 6.05 24.25 -3.19
N GLY A 234 4.87 24.82 -3.45
CA GLY A 234 4.33 25.03 -4.81
C GLY A 234 3.47 23.88 -5.33
N ALA A 235 3.37 22.76 -4.59
CA ALA A 235 2.45 21.68 -4.93
C ALA A 235 1.00 22.08 -4.62
N VAL A 236 0.03 21.30 -5.12
CA VAL A 236 -1.39 21.49 -4.84
C VAL A 236 -2.01 20.14 -4.47
N TYR A 237 -2.85 20.08 -3.42
CA TYR A 237 -3.56 18.85 -3.03
C TYR A 237 -5.09 18.96 -3.16
N ALA A 238 -5.74 17.81 -3.34
CA ALA A 238 -7.19 17.68 -3.43
C ALA A 238 -7.86 17.96 -2.09
N THR A 239 -8.86 18.84 -2.05
CA THR A 239 -9.49 19.29 -0.80
C THR A 239 -10.99 19.02 -0.75
N THR A 240 -11.65 18.98 -1.92
CA THR A 240 -13.09 18.78 -2.05
C THR A 240 -13.43 17.43 -2.69
N LEU A 241 -14.66 16.95 -2.49
CA LEU A 241 -15.22 15.81 -3.24
C LEU A 241 -15.06 15.98 -4.77
N ALA A 242 -15.18 17.20 -5.28
CA ALA A 242 -15.01 17.49 -6.70
C ALA A 242 -13.57 17.25 -7.18
N ASP A 243 -12.57 17.51 -6.33
CA ASP A 243 -11.16 17.22 -6.63
C ASP A 243 -10.90 15.72 -6.69
N TYR A 244 -11.36 14.96 -5.68
CA TYR A 244 -11.20 13.51 -5.69
C TYR A 244 -11.95 12.86 -6.86
N ARG A 245 -13.18 13.29 -7.16
CA ARG A 245 -13.90 12.85 -8.36
C ARG A 245 -13.11 13.17 -9.63
N TYR A 246 -12.50 14.35 -9.72
CA TYR A 246 -11.65 14.71 -10.86
C TYR A 246 -10.45 13.75 -11.01
N LEU A 247 -9.77 13.42 -9.91
CA LEU A 247 -8.65 12.48 -9.91
C LEU A 247 -9.09 11.09 -10.42
N TYR A 248 -10.15 10.51 -9.85
CA TYR A 248 -10.65 9.22 -10.33
C TYR A 248 -11.07 9.26 -11.80
N LYS A 249 -11.70 10.34 -12.27
CA LYS A 249 -12.05 10.49 -13.70
C LYS A 249 -10.80 10.55 -14.59
N SER A 250 -9.78 11.29 -14.18
CA SER A 250 -8.52 11.40 -14.94
C SER A 250 -7.84 10.05 -15.03
N TYR A 251 -7.64 9.35 -13.91
CA TYR A 251 -6.98 8.05 -13.88
C TYR A 251 -7.77 6.99 -14.68
N ARG A 252 -9.10 6.91 -14.49
CA ARG A 252 -9.95 5.98 -15.25
C ARG A 252 -10.12 6.34 -16.73
N ALA A 253 -9.69 7.52 -17.17
CA ALA A 253 -9.73 7.89 -18.59
C ALA A 253 -8.64 7.20 -19.42
N ASP A 254 -7.59 6.64 -18.80
CA ASP A 254 -6.57 5.90 -19.55
C ASP A 254 -7.18 4.61 -20.16
N PRO A 255 -7.11 4.42 -21.48
CA PRO A 255 -7.72 3.25 -22.12
C PRO A 255 -7.13 1.91 -21.64
N ARG A 256 -5.89 1.90 -21.12
CA ARG A 256 -5.24 0.68 -20.63
C ARG A 256 -5.86 0.20 -19.33
N ILE A 257 -6.13 1.11 -18.40
CA ILE A 257 -6.81 0.76 -17.14
C ILE A 257 -8.28 0.41 -17.39
N GLN A 258 -8.94 1.05 -18.36
CA GLN A 258 -10.28 0.66 -18.81
C GLN A 258 -10.30 -0.77 -19.35
N ALA A 259 -9.31 -1.15 -20.18
CA ALA A 259 -9.19 -2.50 -20.71
C ALA A 259 -8.95 -3.54 -19.60
N LEU A 260 -8.12 -3.22 -18.60
CA LEU A 260 -7.88 -4.07 -17.44
C LEU A 260 -9.18 -4.30 -16.63
N HIS A 261 -9.87 -3.22 -16.26
CA HIS A 261 -11.13 -3.25 -15.50
C HIS A 261 -12.26 -3.96 -16.24
N ALA A 262 -12.30 -3.85 -17.58
CA ALA A 262 -13.26 -4.58 -18.40
C ALA A 262 -12.92 -6.08 -18.53
N SER A 263 -11.69 -6.50 -18.24
CA SER A 263 -11.22 -7.87 -18.50
C SER A 263 -11.29 -8.80 -17.29
N PHE A 264 -11.18 -8.25 -16.08
CA PHE A 264 -11.09 -9.01 -14.83
C PHE A 264 -11.92 -8.36 -13.71
N PRO A 265 -12.49 -9.15 -12.78
CA PRO A 265 -12.97 -8.59 -11.53
C PRO A 265 -11.79 -8.09 -10.69
N VAL A 266 -11.97 -6.94 -10.03
CA VAL A 266 -10.96 -6.33 -9.16
C VAL A 266 -11.36 -6.43 -7.68
N ILE A 267 -10.40 -6.77 -6.83
CA ILE A 267 -10.52 -6.67 -5.37
C ILE A 267 -9.63 -5.52 -4.92
N SER A 268 -10.22 -4.43 -4.44
CA SER A 268 -9.47 -3.20 -4.09
C SER A 268 -9.57 -2.84 -2.62
N ILE A 269 -8.48 -2.37 -2.05
CA ILE A 269 -8.46 -1.54 -0.84
C ILE A 269 -7.87 -0.16 -1.24
N TRP A 270 -7.96 0.84 -0.36
CA TRP A 270 -7.20 2.08 -0.50
C TRP A 270 -5.87 1.97 0.24
N ASP A 271 -5.05 3.00 0.09
CA ASP A 271 -3.99 3.34 1.01
C ASP A 271 -4.14 4.82 1.44
N ASP A 272 -3.06 5.56 1.64
CA ASP A 272 -3.06 6.92 2.14
C ASP A 272 -3.40 7.93 1.04
N HIS A 273 -2.86 7.80 -0.17
CA HIS A 273 -3.05 8.78 -1.26
C HIS A 273 -4.48 8.86 -1.81
N GLU A 274 -5.36 7.90 -1.49
CA GLU A 274 -6.80 8.08 -1.68
C GLU A 274 -7.38 9.23 -0.84
N PHE A 275 -6.67 9.68 0.19
CA PHE A 275 -7.00 10.83 1.03
C PHE A 275 -5.85 11.83 1.14
N SER A 276 -4.75 11.44 1.79
CA SER A 276 -3.58 12.28 2.05
C SER A 276 -2.38 11.40 2.39
N ASP A 277 -1.23 11.72 1.81
CA ASP A 277 0.10 11.16 2.11
C ASP A 277 0.31 10.97 3.63
N ASP A 278 0.82 9.79 4.00
CA ASP A 278 1.12 9.28 5.35
C ASP A 278 -0.05 9.34 6.36
N CYS A 279 -1.29 9.55 5.92
CA CYS A 279 -2.38 9.85 6.84
C CYS A 279 -2.62 8.78 7.93
N TRP A 280 -3.20 9.24 9.04
CA TRP A 280 -3.90 8.41 9.99
C TRP A 280 -5.31 8.95 10.22
N GLN A 281 -6.31 8.08 10.15
CA GLN A 281 -7.72 8.45 10.32
C GLN A 281 -8.15 9.57 9.36
N ASP A 282 -8.43 10.77 9.89
CA ASP A 282 -8.77 11.97 9.15
C ASP A 282 -7.73 13.09 9.27
N ARG A 283 -6.49 12.74 9.62
CA ARG A 283 -5.34 13.66 9.70
C ARG A 283 -4.51 13.63 8.42
N GLN A 284 -4.00 14.79 8.06
CA GLN A 284 -3.02 14.95 6.97
C GLN A 284 -1.67 15.30 7.61
N GLU A 285 -0.58 15.09 6.89
CA GLU A 285 0.77 15.15 7.46
C GLU A 285 1.77 15.99 6.64
N TYR A 286 1.29 17.07 5.99
CA TYR A 286 2.13 17.91 5.13
C TYR A 286 3.00 18.91 5.90
N SER A 287 2.68 19.14 7.18
CA SER A 287 3.46 19.99 8.09
C SER A 287 3.44 19.41 9.50
N VAL A 288 4.43 19.80 10.31
CA VAL A 288 4.61 19.30 11.70
C VAL A 288 3.47 19.63 12.67
N ALA A 289 2.46 20.39 12.24
CA ALA A 289 1.31 20.79 13.04
C ALA A 289 -0.02 20.37 12.40
N ASP A 290 0.01 19.69 11.25
CA ASP A 290 -1.20 19.31 10.53
C ASP A 290 -2.01 18.25 11.30
N ASP A 291 -1.31 17.31 11.93
CA ASP A 291 -1.85 16.21 12.75
C ASP A 291 -2.83 16.70 13.85
N ALA A 292 -2.61 17.90 14.38
CA ALA A 292 -3.43 18.51 15.42
C ALA A 292 -4.86 18.85 14.95
N THR A 293 -5.09 19.06 13.65
CA THR A 293 -6.39 19.50 13.11
C THR A 293 -7.05 18.43 12.24
N PRO A 294 -8.21 17.86 12.64
CA PRO A 294 -8.88 16.85 11.84
C PRO A 294 -9.46 17.46 10.55
N GLN A 295 -9.31 16.73 9.45
CA GLN A 295 -9.81 17.08 8.12
C GLN A 295 -11.02 16.21 7.77
N THR A 296 -11.93 16.01 8.72
CA THR A 296 -13.07 15.08 8.60
C THR A 296 -13.90 15.29 7.32
N ALA A 297 -14.14 16.54 6.93
CA ALA A 297 -14.91 16.85 5.72
C ALA A 297 -14.18 16.40 4.44
N ARG A 298 -12.87 16.64 4.35
CA ARG A 298 -12.01 16.19 3.25
C ARG A 298 -11.95 14.67 3.21
N ARG A 299 -11.71 13.99 4.35
CA ARG A 299 -11.70 12.52 4.44
C ARG A 299 -13.02 11.90 4.01
N ARG A 300 -14.16 12.48 4.40
CA ARG A 300 -15.48 12.00 3.96
C ARG A 300 -15.69 12.21 2.46
N GLY A 301 -15.18 13.31 1.89
CA GLY A 301 -15.16 13.54 0.45
C GLY A 301 -14.33 12.50 -0.31
N ALA A 302 -13.13 12.19 0.18
CA ALA A 302 -12.27 11.12 -0.33
C ALA A 302 -12.96 9.75 -0.27
N ASN A 303 -13.50 9.37 0.90
CA ASN A 303 -14.24 8.11 1.11
C ASN A 303 -15.41 7.99 0.12
N GLN A 304 -16.17 9.07 -0.10
CA GLN A 304 -17.29 9.07 -1.03
C GLN A 304 -16.81 8.91 -2.48
N ALA A 305 -15.74 9.58 -2.90
CA ALA A 305 -15.18 9.42 -4.23
C ALA A 305 -14.68 7.98 -4.47
N TRP A 306 -13.95 7.39 -3.51
CA TRP A 306 -13.53 5.99 -3.60
C TRP A 306 -14.74 5.05 -3.73
N PHE A 307 -15.78 5.26 -2.91
CA PHE A 307 -17.02 4.49 -2.97
C PHE A 307 -17.74 4.62 -4.33
N GLU A 308 -17.72 5.80 -4.94
CA GLU A 308 -18.34 6.04 -6.26
C GLU A 308 -17.58 5.37 -7.39
N TYR A 309 -16.25 5.32 -7.33
CA TYR A 309 -15.39 4.94 -8.44
C TYR A 309 -14.75 3.55 -8.34
N THR A 310 -14.99 2.83 -7.24
CA THR A 310 -14.44 1.48 -7.01
C THR A 310 -15.54 0.42 -6.98
N PRO A 311 -15.44 -0.69 -7.74
CA PRO A 311 -16.44 -1.76 -7.78
C PRO A 311 -16.36 -2.71 -6.56
N ALA A 312 -16.28 -2.17 -5.35
CA ALA A 312 -16.26 -2.94 -4.10
C ALA A 312 -17.69 -3.24 -3.59
N ASP A 313 -17.90 -4.36 -2.91
CA ASP A 313 -19.16 -4.74 -2.26
C ASP A 313 -19.18 -4.21 -0.83
N VAL A 314 -19.28 -2.88 -0.72
CA VAL A 314 -19.30 -2.14 0.55
C VAL A 314 -20.43 -1.12 0.56
N SER A 315 -20.80 -0.65 1.75
CA SER A 315 -21.79 0.41 1.95
C SER A 315 -21.15 1.64 2.60
N ILE A 316 -21.69 2.83 2.28
CA ILE A 316 -21.33 4.10 2.92
C ILE A 316 -22.56 4.71 3.57
N ASN A 317 -22.40 5.25 4.78
CA ASN A 317 -23.46 5.95 5.51
C ASN A 317 -23.17 7.45 5.54
N LEU A 318 -23.63 8.19 4.54
CA LEU A 318 -23.41 9.65 4.47
C LEU A 318 -24.13 10.45 5.56
N SER A 319 -25.09 9.85 6.27
CA SER A 319 -25.73 10.45 7.45
C SER A 319 -24.87 10.33 8.71
N ASN A 320 -23.87 9.45 8.74
CA ASN A 320 -22.86 9.43 9.80
C ASN A 320 -21.89 10.61 9.57
N PRO A 321 -21.80 11.57 10.51
CA PRO A 321 -20.89 12.72 10.38
C PRO A 321 -19.42 12.36 10.65
N SER A 322 -19.13 11.18 11.22
CA SER A 322 -17.76 10.69 11.44
C SER A 322 -17.04 10.36 10.12
N PHE A 323 -15.72 10.39 10.14
CA PHE A 323 -14.87 9.86 9.06
C PHE A 323 -14.99 8.34 8.91
N GLN A 324 -15.40 7.62 9.96
CA GLN A 324 -15.71 6.18 9.92
C GLN A 324 -17.12 5.93 9.37
N ASN A 325 -17.48 6.60 8.28
CA ASN A 325 -18.77 6.48 7.61
C ASN A 325 -18.81 5.32 6.59
N ILE A 326 -17.71 4.61 6.43
CA ILE A 326 -17.52 3.48 5.52
C ILE A 326 -16.62 2.43 6.20
N GLN A 327 -16.80 1.17 5.82
CA GLN A 327 -15.90 0.08 6.17
C GLN A 327 -15.52 -0.66 4.90
N ILE A 328 -14.23 -0.82 4.64
CA ILE A 328 -13.76 -1.47 3.41
C ILE A 328 -12.98 -2.78 3.62
N TYR A 329 -12.55 -3.08 4.85
CA TYR A 329 -11.96 -4.39 5.15
C TYR A 329 -12.99 -5.51 5.01
N ARG A 330 -12.58 -6.64 4.43
CA ARG A 330 -13.46 -7.75 4.05
C ARG A 330 -12.66 -9.00 3.68
N SER A 331 -13.29 -10.17 3.70
CA SER A 331 -12.64 -11.44 3.34
C SER A 331 -13.30 -12.11 2.13
N PHE A 332 -12.57 -12.98 1.44
CA PHE A 332 -12.99 -13.74 0.26
C PHE A 332 -12.53 -15.19 0.38
N ALA A 333 -13.33 -16.13 -0.12
CA ALA A 333 -13.00 -17.55 -0.17
C ALA A 333 -12.94 -18.02 -1.62
N PHE A 334 -11.87 -18.75 -1.96
CA PHE A 334 -11.66 -19.36 -3.27
C PHE A 334 -11.55 -20.86 -3.11
N GLY A 335 -12.70 -21.54 -3.13
CA GLY A 335 -12.73 -22.99 -2.95
C GLY A 335 -12.26 -23.42 -1.56
N ASN A 336 -11.49 -24.51 -1.53
CA ASN A 336 -10.69 -24.94 -0.39
C ASN A 336 -9.24 -24.44 -0.45
N LEU A 337 -8.86 -23.70 -1.49
CA LEU A 337 -7.47 -23.34 -1.74
C LEU A 337 -7.04 -22.11 -0.94
N ALA A 338 -7.80 -21.03 -0.98
CA ALA A 338 -7.39 -19.77 -0.37
C ALA A 338 -8.52 -19.01 0.32
N THR A 339 -8.18 -18.40 1.45
CA THR A 339 -8.95 -17.28 2.03
C THR A 339 -8.11 -16.01 1.90
N LEU A 340 -8.64 -14.99 1.24
CA LEU A 340 -8.04 -13.66 1.18
C LEU A 340 -8.70 -12.77 2.24
N VAL A 341 -7.90 -12.19 3.13
CA VAL A 341 -8.32 -11.24 4.16
C VAL A 341 -7.75 -9.88 3.78
N MET A 342 -8.62 -8.94 3.40
CA MET A 342 -8.25 -7.55 3.11
C MET A 342 -8.46 -6.71 4.37
N THR A 343 -7.41 -6.06 4.87
CA THR A 343 -7.48 -5.09 5.98
C THR A 343 -7.44 -3.67 5.47
N ASP A 344 -7.87 -2.72 6.29
CA ASP A 344 -7.76 -1.27 6.06
C ASP A 344 -6.84 -0.69 7.12
N GLN A 345 -5.69 -0.20 6.70
CA GLN A 345 -4.60 0.22 7.58
C GLN A 345 -4.50 1.72 7.77
N ARG A 346 -5.39 2.52 7.16
CA ARG A 346 -5.37 3.99 7.29
C ARG A 346 -6.51 4.54 8.14
N LEU A 347 -7.73 3.98 8.02
CA LEU A 347 -8.90 4.53 8.70
C LEU A 347 -8.91 4.25 10.21
N TYR A 348 -8.25 3.17 10.64
CA TYR A 348 -8.30 2.68 12.02
C TYR A 348 -6.99 2.84 12.79
N ARG A 349 -5.90 3.17 12.09
CA ARG A 349 -4.59 3.31 12.73
C ARG A 349 -4.58 4.48 13.71
N SER A 350 -3.77 4.37 14.75
CA SER A 350 -3.38 5.51 15.56
C SER A 350 -2.36 6.37 14.82
N ASP A 351 -2.13 7.55 15.38
CA ASP A 351 -0.98 8.41 15.07
C ASP A 351 0.36 7.65 15.08
N HIS A 352 1.32 8.15 14.29
CA HIS A 352 2.69 7.66 14.22
C HIS A 352 3.34 7.66 15.60
N ILE A 353 4.19 6.68 15.90
CA ILE A 353 4.71 6.51 17.26
C ILE A 353 5.52 7.73 17.74
N VAL A 354 6.33 8.32 16.87
CA VAL A 354 7.09 9.52 17.15
C VAL A 354 6.36 10.71 16.53
N PRO A 355 5.84 11.66 17.33
CA PRO A 355 5.18 12.84 16.79
C PRO A 355 6.11 13.71 15.94
N GLU A 356 5.61 14.19 14.81
CA GLU A 356 6.29 15.07 13.86
C GLU A 356 6.73 16.37 14.54
N SER A 357 5.91 16.91 15.44
CA SER A 357 6.21 18.10 16.22
C SER A 357 7.44 17.95 17.12
N LEU A 358 7.77 16.73 17.55
CA LEU A 358 8.99 16.45 18.33
C LEU A 358 10.22 16.25 17.44
N ALA A 359 10.05 15.62 16.27
CA ALA A 359 11.15 15.41 15.32
C ALA A 359 11.49 16.67 14.50
N GLY A 360 10.50 17.53 14.26
CA GLY A 360 10.58 18.73 13.42
C GLY A 360 10.47 18.47 11.91
N SER A 361 10.29 17.22 11.49
CA SER A 361 10.09 16.81 10.10
C SER A 361 9.64 15.34 10.03
N GLU A 362 9.30 14.86 8.82
CA GLU A 362 9.09 13.43 8.54
C GLU A 362 10.35 12.57 8.84
N ILE A 363 11.55 13.15 8.68
CA ILE A 363 12.80 12.50 9.05
C ILE A 363 12.92 12.54 10.58
N GLY A 364 13.05 11.36 11.18
CA GLY A 364 13.08 11.17 12.62
C GLY A 364 11.71 10.88 13.25
N SER A 365 10.60 11.16 12.57
CA SER A 365 9.25 10.75 13.02
C SER A 365 8.74 9.51 12.29
N ARG A 366 8.84 9.50 10.95
CA ARG A 366 8.34 8.44 10.06
C ARG A 366 9.45 7.80 9.25
N TYR A 367 10.41 8.57 8.78
CA TYR A 367 11.52 8.07 7.98
C TYR A 367 12.84 8.20 8.74
N PHE A 368 13.72 7.21 8.60
CA PHE A 368 15.03 7.21 9.26
C PHE A 368 14.94 7.52 10.78
N VAL A 369 14.10 6.78 11.48
CA VAL A 369 13.75 6.98 12.89
C VAL A 369 14.77 6.26 13.79
N PRO A 370 15.38 6.93 14.79
CA PRO A 370 16.23 6.25 15.76
C PRO A 370 15.47 5.15 16.50
N LYS A 371 15.95 3.90 16.39
CA LYS A 371 15.28 2.71 16.92
C LYS A 371 15.01 2.80 18.41
N THR A 372 15.97 3.27 19.19
CA THR A 372 15.84 3.43 20.65
C THR A 372 14.75 4.43 21.02
N SER A 373 14.69 5.57 20.32
CA SER A 373 13.66 6.59 20.54
C SER A 373 12.27 6.06 20.20
N LEU A 374 12.14 5.35 19.07
CA LEU A 374 10.89 4.70 18.67
C LEU A 374 10.38 3.73 19.74
N GLN A 375 11.26 2.85 20.23
CA GLN A 375 10.91 1.86 21.28
C GLN A 375 10.49 2.52 22.59
N GLN A 376 11.18 3.58 23.02
CA GLN A 376 10.83 4.32 24.23
C GLN A 376 9.46 4.99 24.11
N MET A 377 9.19 5.62 22.97
CA MET A 377 7.91 6.29 22.72
C MET A 377 6.76 5.28 22.58
N GLU A 378 6.97 4.16 21.90
CA GLU A 378 5.98 3.07 21.80
C GLU A 378 5.62 2.56 23.21
N ALA A 379 6.62 2.26 24.04
CA ALA A 379 6.41 1.82 25.41
C ALA A 379 5.67 2.87 26.25
N ALA A 380 5.98 4.16 26.08
CA ALA A 380 5.29 5.25 26.75
C ALA A 380 3.83 5.37 26.31
N LYS A 381 3.54 5.28 25.00
CA LYS A 381 2.18 5.30 24.45
C LYS A 381 1.35 4.11 24.97
N ILE A 382 1.93 2.92 25.05
CA ILE A 382 1.29 1.73 25.64
C ILE A 382 1.01 1.92 27.13
N ALA A 383 1.99 2.40 27.90
CA ALA A 383 1.83 2.64 29.33
C ALA A 383 0.74 3.69 29.61
N ALA A 384 0.71 4.77 28.82
CA ALA A 384 -0.31 5.82 28.90
C ALA A 384 -1.72 5.29 28.58
N ALA A 385 -1.82 4.27 27.73
CA ALA A 385 -3.07 3.60 27.41
C ALA A 385 -3.40 2.43 28.38
N GLY A 386 -2.73 2.34 29.54
CA GLY A 386 -3.01 1.29 30.53
C GLY A 386 -2.59 -0.12 30.08
N GLY A 387 -1.59 -0.22 29.20
CA GLY A 387 -1.07 -1.49 28.68
C GLY A 387 -1.79 -2.02 27.45
N ASN A 388 -2.77 -1.30 26.90
CA ASN A 388 -3.43 -1.67 25.65
C ASN A 388 -2.70 -1.10 24.41
N LEU A 389 -3.11 -1.56 23.23
CA LEU A 389 -2.47 -1.21 21.96
C LEU A 389 -3.14 -0.01 21.24
N LEU A 390 -4.11 0.66 21.87
CA LEU A 390 -4.99 1.63 21.19
C LEU A 390 -4.23 2.75 20.47
N ASN A 391 -3.15 3.24 21.09
CA ASN A 391 -2.34 4.35 20.57
C ASN A 391 -1.11 3.88 19.78
N VAL A 392 -0.99 2.58 19.50
CA VAL A 392 0.12 1.93 18.81
C VAL A 392 -0.39 0.84 17.86
N SER A 393 -1.54 1.09 17.23
CA SER A 393 -2.25 0.11 16.42
C SER A 393 -2.46 0.64 15.01
N ILE A 394 -2.27 -0.22 14.01
CA ILE A 394 -2.63 -0.03 12.61
C ILE A 394 -4.08 -0.46 12.36
N LEU A 395 -4.48 -1.63 12.86
CA LEU A 395 -5.81 -2.19 12.55
C LEU A 395 -6.93 -1.61 13.44
N GLY A 396 -6.58 -1.03 14.58
CA GLY A 396 -7.53 -0.79 15.66
C GLY A 396 -8.08 -2.08 16.26
N ASP A 397 -8.77 -1.97 17.40
CA ASP A 397 -9.21 -3.14 18.18
C ASP A 397 -10.22 -4.03 17.42
N THR A 398 -11.21 -3.42 16.77
CA THR A 398 -12.31 -4.14 16.11
C THR A 398 -11.82 -4.91 14.90
N GLN A 399 -11.04 -4.28 14.01
CA GLN A 399 -10.54 -4.95 12.83
C GLN A 399 -9.46 -5.98 13.18
N ARG A 400 -8.62 -5.73 14.19
CA ARG A 400 -7.66 -6.72 14.70
C ARG A 400 -8.38 -7.98 15.19
N ALA A 401 -9.43 -7.85 15.99
CA ALA A 401 -10.23 -8.98 16.46
C ALA A 401 -10.91 -9.72 15.29
N TRP A 402 -11.45 -8.98 14.32
CA TRP A 402 -12.01 -9.55 13.11
C TRP A 402 -10.97 -10.32 12.28
N TRP A 403 -9.77 -9.77 12.10
CA TRP A 403 -8.66 -10.42 11.39
C TRP A 403 -8.26 -11.72 12.08
N GLN A 404 -8.14 -11.71 13.41
CA GLN A 404 -7.85 -12.90 14.20
C GLN A 404 -8.91 -13.99 13.99
N GLN A 405 -10.20 -13.61 13.97
CA GLN A 405 -11.30 -14.51 13.68
C GLN A 405 -11.22 -15.08 12.25
N GLN A 406 -10.91 -14.26 11.24
CA GLN A 406 -10.77 -14.74 9.86
C GLN A 406 -9.60 -15.71 9.73
N MET A 407 -8.44 -15.37 10.31
CA MET A 407 -7.25 -16.23 10.28
C MET A 407 -7.49 -17.55 11.01
N GLN A 408 -8.17 -17.54 12.17
CA GLN A 408 -8.44 -18.78 12.90
C GLN A 408 -9.55 -19.62 12.25
N GLY A 409 -10.58 -18.98 11.70
CA GLY A 409 -11.76 -19.67 11.15
C GLY A 409 -11.56 -20.26 9.75
N ALA A 410 -10.56 -19.81 8.99
CA ALA A 410 -10.34 -20.24 7.61
C ALA A 410 -9.67 -21.62 7.53
N ASN A 411 -10.42 -22.61 7.01
CA ASN A 411 -9.95 -23.97 6.72
C ASN A 411 -9.55 -24.15 5.24
N THR A 412 -8.69 -23.25 4.75
CA THR A 412 -8.16 -23.26 3.38
C THR A 412 -6.66 -23.55 3.39
N ALA A 413 -6.13 -24.08 2.28
CA ALA A 413 -4.71 -24.41 2.14
C ALA A 413 -3.80 -23.18 2.32
N TRP A 414 -4.31 -21.98 2.01
CA TRP A 414 -3.62 -20.70 2.16
C TRP A 414 -4.51 -19.63 2.78
N LYS A 415 -3.90 -18.79 3.61
CA LYS A 415 -4.47 -17.52 4.07
C LYS A 415 -3.64 -16.40 3.46
N LEU A 416 -4.25 -15.62 2.57
CA LEU A 416 -3.62 -14.43 1.99
C LEU A 416 -4.05 -13.22 2.81
N TRP A 417 -3.10 -12.36 3.17
CA TRP A 417 -3.37 -11.10 3.84
C TRP A 417 -3.04 -9.95 2.88
N GLY A 418 -4.07 -9.48 2.16
CA GLY A 418 -3.94 -8.30 1.30
C GLY A 418 -4.05 -7.05 2.15
N ASN A 419 -3.04 -6.20 2.08
CA ASN A 419 -2.99 -4.96 2.84
C ASN A 419 -2.01 -3.95 2.21
N GLU A 420 -2.03 -2.74 2.74
CA GLU A 420 -1.36 -1.57 2.22
C GLU A 420 0.15 -1.65 2.42
N VAL A 421 0.60 -1.77 3.68
CA VAL A 421 2.01 -1.56 4.03
C VAL A 421 2.75 -2.85 4.41
N SER A 422 4.06 -2.88 4.15
CA SER A 422 4.90 -4.07 4.40
C SER A 422 5.06 -4.40 5.89
N LEU A 423 5.10 -5.71 6.20
CA LEU A 423 5.40 -6.25 7.53
C LEU A 423 6.90 -6.54 7.74
N LEU A 424 7.70 -6.46 6.68
CA LEU A 424 9.13 -6.76 6.70
C LEU A 424 9.91 -5.63 7.37
N ARG A 425 10.75 -6.00 8.35
CA ARG A 425 11.61 -5.02 9.04
C ARG A 425 12.68 -4.48 8.09
N MET A 426 12.87 -3.16 8.12
CA MET A 426 13.89 -2.42 7.41
C MET A 426 14.67 -1.55 8.40
N GLY A 427 15.60 -2.20 9.07
CA GLY A 427 16.55 -1.56 9.97
C GLY A 427 17.92 -1.34 9.33
N VAL A 428 18.65 -0.34 9.83
CA VAL A 428 20.08 -0.16 9.53
C VAL A 428 20.82 0.13 10.83
N ASP A 429 21.93 -0.56 11.08
CA ASP A 429 22.88 -0.16 12.10
C ASP A 429 23.83 0.88 11.48
N GLY A 430 23.54 2.15 11.70
CA GLY A 430 24.28 3.27 11.13
C GLY A 430 25.73 3.28 11.59
N THR A 431 26.00 2.94 12.86
CA THR A 431 27.36 2.83 13.39
C THR A 431 28.16 1.76 12.63
N MET A 432 27.56 0.59 12.39
CA MET A 432 28.19 -0.50 11.62
C MET A 432 28.34 -0.12 10.14
N ALA A 433 27.35 0.54 9.55
CA ALA A 433 27.41 1.00 8.17
C ALA A 433 28.57 2.00 7.97
N VAL A 434 28.71 2.97 8.88
CA VAL A 434 29.80 3.95 8.89
C VAL A 434 31.15 3.25 9.09
N ALA A 435 31.25 2.31 10.03
CA ALA A 435 32.46 1.52 10.22
C ALA A 435 32.88 0.79 8.92
N GLY A 436 31.92 0.24 8.18
CA GLY A 436 32.15 -0.37 6.87
C GLY A 436 32.67 0.62 5.83
N LEU A 437 32.09 1.81 5.73
CA LEU A 437 32.56 2.86 4.81
C LEU A 437 33.98 3.33 5.15
N LEU A 438 34.26 3.58 6.43
CA LEU A 438 35.59 3.95 6.91
C LEU A 438 36.60 2.83 6.61
N GLN A 439 36.22 1.57 6.82
CA GLN A 439 37.06 0.43 6.52
C GLN A 439 37.40 0.33 5.03
N GLN A 440 36.42 0.52 4.14
CA GLN A 440 36.63 0.48 2.70
C GLN A 440 37.60 1.57 2.24
N GLY A 441 37.38 2.81 2.67
CA GLY A 441 38.27 3.93 2.36
C GLY A 441 39.68 3.74 2.94
N LEU A 442 39.77 3.28 4.18
CA LEU A 442 41.05 3.02 4.84
C LEU A 442 41.81 1.87 4.17
N SER A 443 41.14 0.80 3.76
CA SER A 443 41.83 -0.35 3.13
C SER A 443 42.48 0.05 1.80
N ALA A 444 41.84 0.92 1.03
CA ALA A 444 42.44 1.50 -0.18
C ALA A 444 43.69 2.35 0.16
N ALA A 445 43.62 3.18 1.20
CA ALA A 445 44.74 3.99 1.65
C ALA A 445 45.91 3.15 2.20
N LEU A 446 45.63 2.07 2.93
CA LEU A 446 46.64 1.16 3.48
C LEU A 446 47.39 0.41 2.37
N ALA A 447 46.70 -0.03 1.33
CA ALA A 447 47.33 -0.67 0.18
C ALA A 447 48.29 0.30 -0.55
N GLN A 448 47.87 1.55 -0.75
CA GLN A 448 48.68 2.56 -1.45
C GLN A 448 49.83 3.10 -0.61
N GLY A 449 49.59 3.43 0.66
CA GLY A 449 50.55 4.10 1.53
C GLY A 449 51.52 3.16 2.26
N PHE A 450 51.10 1.91 2.51
CA PHE A 450 51.86 0.95 3.32
C PHE A 450 52.07 -0.40 2.63
N GLY A 451 51.56 -0.60 1.41
CA GLY A 451 51.59 -1.90 0.73
C GLY A 451 50.75 -2.98 1.43
N LEU A 452 49.91 -2.58 2.40
CA LEU A 452 49.15 -3.50 3.24
C LEU A 452 47.81 -3.86 2.58
N ASN A 453 47.81 -4.97 1.85
CA ASN A 453 46.62 -5.49 1.18
C ASN A 453 45.86 -6.43 2.13
N LEU A 454 44.70 -5.99 2.62
CA LEU A 454 43.89 -6.76 3.57
C LEU A 454 42.98 -7.76 2.84
N GLY A 455 43.04 -9.03 3.24
CA GLY A 455 42.09 -10.05 2.79
C GLY A 455 40.71 -9.90 3.45
N PRO A 456 39.66 -10.59 2.96
CA PRO A 456 38.28 -10.40 3.45
C PRO A 456 38.09 -10.61 4.96
N ALA A 457 38.83 -11.54 5.57
CA ALA A 457 38.77 -11.76 7.01
C ALA A 457 39.36 -10.57 7.80
N GLN A 458 40.48 -10.01 7.33
CA GLN A 458 41.14 -8.86 7.95
C GLN A 458 40.31 -7.58 7.75
N GLN A 459 39.65 -7.42 6.60
CA GLN A 459 38.70 -6.33 6.36
C GLN A 459 37.53 -6.38 7.35
N ARG A 460 36.96 -7.58 7.61
CA ARG A 460 35.93 -7.75 8.64
C ARG A 460 36.43 -7.44 10.05
N GLN A 461 37.66 -7.85 10.39
CA GLN A 461 38.28 -7.49 11.67
C GLN A 461 38.45 -5.98 11.81
N LEU A 462 38.90 -5.29 10.75
CA LEU A 462 39.07 -3.84 10.74
C LEU A 462 37.73 -3.10 10.88
N ALA A 463 36.70 -3.52 10.15
CA ALA A 463 35.35 -2.98 10.30
C ALA A 463 34.82 -3.18 11.73
N GLY A 464 35.04 -4.37 12.32
CA GLY A 464 34.66 -4.66 13.70
C GLY A 464 35.40 -3.78 14.73
N ALA A 465 36.69 -3.54 14.54
CA ALA A 465 37.47 -2.65 15.42
C ALA A 465 36.98 -1.19 15.31
N LEU A 466 36.75 -0.71 14.08
CA LEU A 466 36.18 0.62 13.85
C LEU A 466 34.79 0.76 14.47
N TYR A 467 33.95 -0.27 14.36
CA TYR A 467 32.63 -0.28 14.99
C TYR A 467 32.72 -0.13 16.51
N GLN A 468 33.61 -0.86 17.18
CA GLN A 468 33.82 -0.72 18.62
C GLN A 468 34.34 0.68 19.00
N ASP A 469 35.23 1.25 18.19
CA ASP A 469 35.74 2.60 18.41
C ASP A 469 34.67 3.69 18.21
N LEU A 470 33.76 3.51 17.25
CA LEU A 470 32.64 4.42 17.00
C LEU A 470 31.56 4.31 18.08
N LEU A 471 31.28 3.10 18.60
CA LEU A 471 30.37 2.91 19.74
C LEU A 471 30.89 3.61 21.00
N ALA A 472 32.21 3.65 21.19
CA ALA A 472 32.86 4.30 22.33
C ALA A 472 33.19 5.79 22.10
N ALA A 473 32.86 6.34 20.93
CA ALA A 473 33.19 7.72 20.59
C ALA A 473 32.37 8.71 21.44
N ASP A 474 32.95 9.87 21.75
CA ASP A 474 32.17 11.00 22.26
C ASP A 474 31.30 11.56 21.13
N VAL A 475 29.99 11.46 21.29
CA VAL A 475 28.96 11.91 20.34
C VAL A 475 28.19 13.14 20.83
N SER A 476 28.68 13.81 21.88
CA SER A 476 28.04 15.02 22.42
C SER A 476 28.12 16.22 21.46
N GLY A 477 29.11 16.22 20.56
CA GLY A 477 29.26 17.21 19.49
C GLY A 477 28.66 16.76 18.15
N ALA A 478 28.71 17.66 17.15
CA ALA A 478 28.20 17.38 15.80
C ALA A 478 28.97 16.31 15.03
N THR A 479 30.27 16.15 15.33
CA THR A 479 31.15 15.12 14.75
C THR A 479 31.65 14.23 15.87
N PRO A 480 31.63 12.89 15.72
CA PRO A 480 32.06 11.98 16.75
C PRO A 480 33.58 12.07 16.98
N VAL A 481 34.01 11.83 18.22
CA VAL A 481 35.44 11.81 18.59
C VAL A 481 35.84 10.41 19.09
N PRO A 482 36.23 9.50 18.19
CA PRO A 482 36.74 8.17 18.56
C PRO A 482 38.19 8.23 19.08
N SER A 483 38.50 7.39 20.08
CA SER A 483 39.85 7.22 20.63
C SER A 483 40.72 6.24 19.83
N TYR A 484 40.10 5.43 18.96
CA TYR A 484 40.72 4.36 18.17
C TYR A 484 41.46 3.29 18.97
N ALA A 485 40.96 2.98 20.18
CA ALA A 485 41.55 2.00 21.09
C ALA A 485 41.58 0.57 20.54
N ASN A 486 40.73 0.24 19.56
CA ASN A 486 40.67 -1.07 18.93
C ASN A 486 41.37 -1.07 17.56
N THR A 487 41.13 -0.03 16.75
CA THR A 487 41.65 0.07 15.38
C THR A 487 43.16 0.25 15.35
N GLN A 488 43.72 1.10 16.22
CA GLN A 488 45.16 1.37 16.21
C GLN A 488 45.98 0.11 16.54
N PRO A 489 45.72 -0.65 17.62
CA PRO A 489 46.46 -1.88 17.91
C PRO A 489 46.29 -2.95 16.83
N LEU A 490 45.10 -3.07 16.23
CA LEU A 490 44.85 -4.02 15.15
C LEU A 490 45.73 -3.71 13.93
N LEU A 491 45.81 -2.45 13.49
CA LEU A 491 46.65 -2.07 12.36
C LEU A 491 48.15 -2.24 12.66
N ALA A 492 48.58 -1.97 13.89
CA ALA A 492 49.95 -2.27 14.31
C ALA A 492 50.25 -3.77 14.17
N SER A 493 49.32 -4.64 14.58
CA SER A 493 49.46 -6.09 14.43
C SER A 493 49.47 -6.53 12.96
N LEU A 494 48.48 -6.10 12.16
CA LEU A 494 48.33 -6.50 10.76
C LEU A 494 49.49 -6.04 9.87
N SER A 495 50.13 -4.93 10.22
CA SER A 495 51.28 -4.38 9.49
C SER A 495 52.63 -4.92 9.96
N GLY A 496 52.67 -5.86 10.92
CA GLY A 496 53.92 -6.32 11.52
C GLY A 496 54.68 -5.22 12.26
N GLY A 497 53.97 -4.22 12.79
CA GLY A 497 54.53 -3.09 13.52
C GLY A 497 54.88 -1.86 12.66
N ALA A 498 54.72 -1.92 11.33
CA ALA A 498 55.02 -0.78 10.46
C ALA A 498 54.11 0.43 10.73
N ILE A 499 52.86 0.19 11.14
CA ILE A 499 51.91 1.22 11.59
C ILE A 499 51.97 1.30 13.12
N SER A 500 53.05 1.90 13.65
CA SER A 500 53.16 2.20 15.07
C SER A 500 52.11 3.22 15.53
N ALA A 501 51.93 3.41 16.84
CA ALA A 501 51.01 4.43 17.35
C ALA A 501 51.31 5.85 16.81
N ALA A 502 52.60 6.19 16.66
CA ALA A 502 53.01 7.48 16.10
C ALA A 502 52.69 7.58 14.59
N VAL A 503 52.91 6.51 13.83
CA VAL A 503 52.56 6.45 12.41
C VAL A 503 51.05 6.51 12.22
N PHE A 504 50.28 5.79 13.05
CA PHE A 504 48.83 5.86 13.04
C PHE A 504 48.35 7.29 13.29
N ALA A 505 48.83 7.96 14.34
CA ALA A 505 48.44 9.32 14.67
C ALA A 505 48.78 10.33 13.56
N ALA A 506 49.92 10.15 12.89
CA ALA A 506 50.38 11.09 11.85
C ALA A 506 49.75 10.83 10.46
N ALA A 507 49.53 9.57 10.09
CA ALA A 507 49.21 9.19 8.71
C ALA A 507 47.85 8.51 8.52
N VAL A 508 47.30 7.85 9.55
CA VAL A 508 46.04 7.09 9.43
C VAL A 508 44.87 7.85 10.07
N LYS A 509 45.05 8.30 11.31
CA LYS A 509 44.02 9.01 12.09
C LYS A 509 43.43 10.21 11.35
N PRO A 510 44.22 11.11 10.72
CA PRO A 510 43.65 12.27 10.03
C PRO A 510 42.74 11.87 8.86
N SER A 511 43.05 10.76 8.17
CA SER A 511 42.21 10.23 7.09
C SER A 511 40.89 9.67 7.62
N LEU A 512 40.92 8.94 8.73
CA LEU A 512 39.71 8.45 9.40
C LEU A 512 38.85 9.61 9.89
N ASP A 513 39.43 10.55 10.64
CA ASP A 513 38.73 11.70 11.21
C ASP A 513 38.09 12.57 10.12
N GLY A 514 38.79 12.83 9.01
CA GLY A 514 38.26 13.60 7.88
C GLY A 514 37.03 12.96 7.24
N ASN A 515 36.87 11.65 7.35
CA ASN A 515 35.75 10.89 6.79
C ASN A 515 34.62 10.60 7.79
N LEU A 516 34.74 11.02 9.06
CA LEU A 516 33.68 10.81 10.05
C LEU A 516 32.38 11.55 9.65
N PRO A 517 31.22 10.88 9.71
CA PRO A 517 29.92 11.51 9.49
C PRO A 517 29.48 12.34 10.70
N PRO A 518 28.36 13.08 10.58
CA PRO A 518 27.69 13.66 11.74
C PRO A 518 27.36 12.57 12.79
N SER A 519 27.47 12.92 14.07
CA SER A 519 27.26 12.00 15.20
C SER A 519 25.90 11.32 15.18
N MET A 520 24.87 11.97 14.63
CA MET A 520 23.54 11.36 14.48
C MET A 520 23.60 10.04 13.69
N LEU A 521 24.49 9.88 12.71
CA LEU A 521 24.56 8.64 11.92
C LEU A 521 25.11 7.43 12.71
N LEU A 522 25.64 7.64 13.92
CA LEU A 522 26.10 6.57 14.82
C LEU A 522 24.96 6.06 15.72
N ASN A 523 23.88 5.58 15.11
CA ASN A 523 22.75 4.97 15.81
C ASN A 523 22.14 3.83 14.99
N GLN A 524 21.24 3.06 15.58
CA GLN A 524 20.38 2.12 14.85
C GLN A 524 19.09 2.82 14.43
N TYR A 525 18.66 2.56 13.20
CA TYR A 525 17.57 3.25 12.54
C TYR A 525 16.53 2.27 12.00
N ILE A 526 15.27 2.70 12.05
CA ILE A 526 14.15 2.15 11.28
C ILE A 526 13.94 3.08 10.09
N LEU A 527 13.96 2.54 8.87
CA LEU A 527 13.94 3.40 7.68
C LEU A 527 12.54 3.92 7.35
N ASN A 528 11.50 3.13 7.60
CA ASN A 528 10.11 3.52 7.40
C ASN A 528 9.27 3.02 8.59
N ALA A 529 8.92 3.95 9.47
CA ALA A 529 8.05 3.77 10.64
C ALA A 529 6.60 4.18 10.38
N ASP A 530 6.26 4.61 9.16
CA ASP A 530 4.86 4.70 8.74
C ASP A 530 4.24 3.29 8.60
N GLN A 531 5.04 2.31 8.17
CA GLN A 531 4.61 0.91 8.06
C GLN A 531 4.58 0.17 9.41
N TRP A 532 4.36 -1.15 9.38
CA TRP A 532 4.38 -2.04 10.56
C TRP A 532 5.66 -2.00 11.40
N ASP A 533 6.72 -1.41 10.87
CA ASP A 533 7.95 -1.15 11.60
C ASP A 533 7.85 -0.05 12.66
N GLY A 534 6.93 0.89 12.48
CA GLY A 534 6.53 1.82 13.54
C GLY A 534 5.68 1.18 14.62
N TYR A 535 4.83 0.22 14.26
CA TYR A 535 3.79 -0.35 15.13
C TYR A 535 4.16 -1.77 15.59
N ASN A 536 5.36 -1.86 16.17
CA ASN A 536 6.04 -3.12 16.47
C ASN A 536 5.27 -3.96 17.50
N ALA A 537 4.66 -3.33 18.52
CA ALA A 537 3.89 -4.01 19.54
C ALA A 537 2.66 -4.73 18.98
N GLU A 538 1.91 -4.08 18.07
CA GLU A 538 0.78 -4.74 17.41
C GLU A 538 1.25 -5.83 16.45
N ARG A 539 2.32 -5.58 15.66
CA ARG A 539 2.89 -6.64 14.79
C ARG A 539 3.24 -7.89 15.59
N LYS A 540 3.94 -7.73 16.72
CA LYS A 540 4.29 -8.85 17.63
C LYS A 540 3.05 -9.57 18.13
N ALA A 541 1.99 -8.85 18.51
CA ALA A 541 0.74 -9.45 18.98
C ALA A 541 0.05 -10.28 17.88
N LEU A 542 0.04 -9.82 16.63
CA LEU A 542 -0.50 -10.56 15.49
C LEU A 542 0.34 -11.81 15.17
N MET A 543 1.66 -11.69 15.16
CA MET A 543 2.55 -12.83 14.91
C MET A 543 2.48 -13.87 16.04
N ALA A 544 2.40 -13.42 17.29
CA ALA A 544 2.15 -14.29 18.44
C ALA A 544 0.80 -15.00 18.33
N PHE A 545 -0.25 -14.32 17.87
CA PHE A 545 -1.55 -14.94 17.63
C PHE A 545 -1.46 -16.08 16.60
N LEU A 546 -0.79 -15.86 15.46
CA LEU A 546 -0.59 -16.89 14.45
C LEU A 546 0.17 -18.10 15.02
N LYS A 547 1.30 -17.87 15.71
CA LYS A 547 2.09 -18.94 16.35
C LYS A 547 1.29 -19.72 17.38
N ASN A 548 0.64 -19.02 18.32
CA ASN A 548 -0.08 -19.65 19.43
C ASN A 548 -1.29 -20.47 18.96
N ASN A 549 -1.82 -20.18 17.77
CA ASN A 549 -2.93 -20.91 17.16
C ASN A 549 -2.48 -21.87 16.05
N ASN A 550 -1.17 -22.09 15.85
CA ASN A 550 -0.60 -22.97 14.83
C ASN A 550 -1.03 -22.61 13.39
N ILE A 551 -1.13 -21.31 13.08
CA ILE A 551 -1.52 -20.79 11.77
C ILE A 551 -0.26 -20.44 10.97
N GLY A 552 0.30 -21.43 10.26
CA GLY A 552 1.56 -21.29 9.50
C GLY A 552 1.42 -21.06 7.99
N ASN A 553 0.20 -21.00 7.46
CA ASN A 553 -0.06 -20.91 6.02
C ASN A 553 -0.46 -19.50 5.55
N VAL A 554 0.16 -18.48 6.14
CA VAL A 554 -0.14 -17.06 5.86
C VAL A 554 0.89 -16.45 4.92
N VAL A 555 0.42 -15.74 3.89
CA VAL A 555 1.26 -14.91 3.01
C VAL A 555 0.67 -13.51 2.90
N GLY A 556 1.45 -12.50 3.27
CA GLY A 556 1.15 -11.08 3.07
C GLY A 556 1.35 -10.70 1.61
N ILE A 557 0.45 -9.87 1.11
CA ILE A 557 0.48 -9.31 -0.24
C ILE A 557 0.33 -7.79 -0.09
N THR A 558 1.44 -7.07 -0.20
CA THR A 558 1.60 -5.68 0.26
C THR A 558 2.17 -4.75 -0.80
N GLY A 559 2.03 -3.44 -0.60
CA GLY A 559 2.44 -2.37 -1.52
C GLY A 559 3.16 -1.22 -0.82
N ASP A 560 2.71 0.02 -1.08
CA ASP A 560 3.16 1.30 -0.49
C ASP A 560 4.62 1.69 -0.82
N ILE A 561 5.60 0.86 -0.47
CA ILE A 561 7.01 1.26 -0.39
C ILE A 561 7.72 1.48 -1.74
N HIS A 562 7.04 1.25 -2.87
CA HIS A 562 7.60 1.38 -4.22
C HIS A 562 8.90 0.57 -4.44
N ALA A 563 8.93 -0.68 -3.95
CA ALA A 563 10.03 -1.62 -4.15
C ALA A 563 9.51 -3.07 -4.22
N PHE A 564 10.27 -3.96 -4.83
CA PHE A 564 9.99 -5.40 -4.72
C PHE A 564 10.75 -5.99 -3.55
N PHE A 565 10.04 -6.49 -2.53
CA PHE A 565 10.61 -7.25 -1.43
C PHE A 565 9.94 -8.62 -1.31
N ALA A 566 10.71 -9.62 -0.88
CA ALA A 566 10.16 -10.87 -0.40
C ALA A 566 10.96 -11.37 0.79
N GLY A 567 10.28 -11.77 1.86
CA GLY A 567 10.95 -12.21 3.07
C GLY A 567 10.03 -12.87 4.08
N SER A 568 10.64 -13.36 5.16
CA SER A 568 9.93 -13.90 6.30
C SER A 568 9.61 -12.81 7.31
N VAL A 569 8.35 -12.73 7.74
CA VAL A 569 7.95 -11.92 8.88
C VAL A 569 8.28 -12.68 10.16
N MET A 570 9.04 -12.05 11.04
CA MET A 570 9.47 -12.64 12.31
C MET A 570 8.46 -12.40 13.42
N ASP A 571 8.44 -13.27 14.41
CA ASP A 571 7.65 -13.09 15.63
C ASP A 571 8.07 -11.85 16.41
N ASP A 572 9.38 -11.67 16.56
CA ASP A 572 10.02 -10.50 17.12
C ASP A 572 11.39 -10.29 16.44
N TYR A 573 11.48 -9.28 15.58
CA TYR A 573 12.74 -8.90 14.93
C TYR A 573 13.84 -8.44 15.89
N ASP A 574 13.47 -8.04 17.11
CA ASP A 574 14.39 -7.55 18.13
C ASP A 574 14.85 -8.66 19.09
N ALA A 575 14.32 -9.88 18.95
CA ALA A 575 14.77 -11.03 19.72
C ALA A 575 16.20 -11.45 19.33
N ALA A 576 16.92 -12.09 20.26
CA ALA A 576 18.24 -12.65 19.98
C ALA A 576 18.22 -13.76 18.92
N SER A 577 17.07 -14.41 18.74
CA SER A 577 16.84 -15.43 17.72
C SER A 577 15.41 -15.31 17.17
N PRO A 578 15.17 -14.37 16.24
CA PRO A 578 13.87 -14.17 15.63
C PRO A 578 13.41 -15.44 14.90
N THR A 579 12.13 -15.79 15.03
CA THR A 579 11.54 -16.97 14.39
C THR A 579 10.57 -16.56 13.29
N PRO A 580 10.72 -17.08 12.05
CA PRO A 580 9.76 -16.86 10.97
C PRO A 580 8.34 -17.33 11.31
N VAL A 581 7.33 -16.52 10.99
CA VAL A 581 5.90 -16.81 11.26
C VAL A 581 5.06 -16.87 9.99
N MET A 582 5.29 -15.94 9.08
CA MET A 582 4.63 -15.87 7.77
C MET A 582 5.60 -15.33 6.73
N VAL A 583 5.19 -15.31 5.46
CA VAL A 583 5.91 -14.60 4.39
C VAL A 583 5.18 -13.32 4.06
N ASP A 584 5.92 -12.28 3.66
CA ASP A 584 5.35 -11.08 3.04
C ASP A 584 5.99 -10.87 1.66
N LEU A 585 5.15 -10.57 0.67
CA LEU A 585 5.51 -10.33 -0.72
C LEU A 585 5.05 -8.91 -1.09
N VAL A 586 6.02 -8.02 -1.25
CA VAL A 586 5.79 -6.59 -1.46
C VAL A 586 5.95 -6.29 -2.95
N THR A 587 4.92 -5.73 -3.58
CA THR A 587 5.02 -5.26 -4.97
C THR A 587 5.46 -3.80 -5.02
N ALA A 588 6.27 -3.46 -6.02
CA ALA A 588 6.55 -2.07 -6.36
C ALA A 588 5.29 -1.39 -6.93
N GLY A 589 5.32 -0.06 -6.94
CA GLY A 589 4.32 0.74 -7.63
C GLY A 589 4.39 0.56 -9.14
N VAL A 590 3.23 0.58 -9.81
CA VAL A 590 3.14 0.50 -11.28
C VAL A 590 3.95 1.62 -11.93
N SER A 591 3.88 2.83 -11.37
CA SER A 591 4.53 4.00 -11.96
C SER A 591 5.05 5.04 -10.97
N SER A 592 4.80 4.92 -9.67
CA SER A 592 5.32 5.83 -8.64
C SER A 592 6.84 5.77 -8.47
N ASN A 593 7.47 6.85 -7.99
CA ASN A 593 8.93 6.91 -7.81
C ASN A 593 9.43 5.85 -6.83
N SER A 594 10.52 5.17 -7.18
CA SER A 594 11.03 4.03 -6.41
C SER A 594 11.58 4.42 -5.03
N PHE A 595 11.60 3.46 -4.11
CA PHE A 595 12.19 3.63 -2.77
C PHE A 595 13.64 4.16 -2.82
N PHE A 596 14.39 3.68 -3.81
CA PHE A 596 15.74 4.16 -4.12
C PHE A 596 15.77 5.65 -4.47
N SER A 597 14.82 6.12 -5.29
CA SER A 597 14.77 7.52 -5.72
C SER A 597 14.56 8.46 -4.54
N TYR A 598 13.72 8.08 -3.56
CA TYR A 598 13.50 8.84 -2.33
C TYR A 598 14.79 8.98 -1.52
N PHE A 599 15.41 7.85 -1.13
CA PHE A 599 16.64 7.91 -0.33
C PHE A 599 17.82 8.52 -1.07
N LYS A 600 17.88 8.38 -2.39
CA LYS A 600 18.86 9.09 -3.21
C LYS A 600 18.66 10.60 -3.11
N ASN A 601 17.42 11.08 -3.23
CA ASN A 601 17.12 12.50 -3.08
C ASN A 601 17.54 13.02 -1.69
N VAL A 602 17.25 12.27 -0.63
CA VAL A 602 17.65 12.62 0.75
C VAL A 602 19.17 12.80 0.86
N VAL A 603 19.98 11.83 0.41
CA VAL A 603 21.44 11.94 0.52
C VAL A 603 22.04 13.01 -0.41
N ASP A 604 21.38 13.34 -1.52
CA ASP A 604 21.81 14.38 -2.45
C ASP A 604 21.49 15.80 -1.94
N THR A 605 20.37 15.97 -1.23
CA THR A 605 19.82 17.29 -0.91
C THR A 605 19.99 17.70 0.55
N VAL A 606 20.13 16.73 1.47
CA VAL A 606 20.27 16.98 2.90
C VAL A 606 21.75 16.83 3.31
N PRO A 607 22.47 17.92 3.63
CA PRO A 607 23.91 17.88 3.87
C PRO A 607 24.36 16.92 4.98
N ALA A 608 23.50 16.70 5.99
CA ALA A 608 23.78 15.78 7.08
C ALA A 608 23.93 14.31 6.62
N PHE A 609 23.30 13.94 5.50
CA PHE A 609 23.31 12.59 4.95
C PHE A 609 24.29 12.39 3.79
N ALA A 610 24.97 13.45 3.33
CA ALA A 610 25.85 13.37 2.15
C ALA A 610 26.94 12.28 2.28
N LYS A 611 27.50 12.08 3.48
CA LYS A 611 28.52 11.03 3.72
C LYS A 611 27.94 9.60 3.75
N ALA A 612 26.63 9.45 3.81
CA ALA A 612 25.93 8.16 3.72
C ALA A 612 25.61 7.76 2.27
N ALA A 613 25.83 8.64 1.28
CA ALA A 613 25.50 8.37 -0.13
C ALA A 613 25.99 7.01 -0.64
N PRO A 614 27.21 6.50 -0.31
CA PRO A 614 27.67 5.18 -0.75
C PRO A 614 26.82 3.99 -0.29
N LEU A 615 26.01 4.16 0.77
CA LEU A 615 25.05 3.16 1.24
C LEU A 615 23.80 3.10 0.37
N ILE A 616 23.54 4.14 -0.41
CA ILE A 616 22.38 4.27 -1.29
C ILE A 616 22.79 4.07 -2.75
N TYR A 617 23.82 4.78 -3.20
CA TYR A 617 24.33 4.67 -4.57
C TYR A 617 25.83 4.95 -4.68
N GLN A 618 26.41 4.54 -5.80
CA GLN A 618 27.75 4.93 -6.23
C GLN A 618 27.73 5.40 -7.69
N THR A 619 28.73 6.17 -8.09
CA THR A 619 28.93 6.52 -9.50
C THR A 619 30.03 5.63 -10.10
N ALA A 620 29.67 4.83 -11.10
CA ALA A 620 30.62 4.01 -11.86
C ALA A 620 30.49 4.33 -13.35
N ASN A 621 31.61 4.70 -13.99
CA ASN A 621 31.64 5.08 -15.42
C ASN A 621 30.62 6.18 -15.78
N GLY A 622 30.38 7.13 -14.87
CA GLY A 622 29.40 8.21 -15.04
C GLY A 622 27.93 7.77 -14.89
N GLN A 623 27.66 6.53 -14.51
CA GLN A 623 26.32 5.99 -14.25
C GLN A 623 26.09 5.82 -12.75
N THR A 624 24.85 6.06 -12.31
CA THR A 624 24.41 5.77 -10.94
C THR A 624 24.20 4.26 -10.80
N VAL A 625 24.87 3.65 -9.83
CA VAL A 625 24.72 2.24 -9.44
C VAL A 625 24.04 2.20 -8.09
N ASN A 626 22.87 1.56 -8.02
CA ASN A 626 22.13 1.36 -6.78
C ASN A 626 22.88 0.39 -5.85
N THR A 627 23.30 0.86 -4.67
CA THR A 627 23.88 0.02 -3.61
C THR A 627 22.89 -0.25 -2.48
N PHE A 628 21.76 0.46 -2.46
CA PHE A 628 20.78 0.43 -1.40
C PHE A 628 20.17 -0.96 -1.18
N SER A 629 19.86 -1.71 -2.25
CA SER A 629 19.35 -3.07 -2.12
C SER A 629 20.30 -3.96 -1.31
N GLY A 630 21.61 -3.86 -1.58
CA GLY A 630 22.63 -4.62 -0.85
C GLY A 630 22.76 -4.17 0.61
N THR A 631 22.72 -2.86 0.86
CA THR A 631 22.70 -2.30 2.22
C THR A 631 21.53 -2.84 3.03
N LEU A 632 20.32 -2.85 2.47
CA LEU A 632 19.14 -3.41 3.15
C LEU A 632 19.32 -4.88 3.49
N GLN A 633 19.75 -5.70 2.53
CA GLN A 633 19.95 -7.14 2.76
C GLN A 633 21.04 -7.43 3.80
N GLN A 634 22.08 -6.59 3.89
CA GLN A 634 23.14 -6.73 4.89
C GLN A 634 22.59 -6.61 6.32
N PHE A 635 21.68 -5.67 6.57
CA PHE A 635 21.13 -5.42 7.91
C PHE A 635 19.83 -6.16 8.21
N ASN A 636 19.19 -6.73 7.19
CA ASN A 636 17.87 -7.36 7.30
C ASN A 636 17.91 -8.76 6.67
N PRO A 637 18.49 -9.76 7.36
CA PRO A 637 18.72 -11.10 6.79
C PRO A 637 17.44 -11.88 6.44
N TRP A 638 16.27 -11.38 6.88
CA TRP A 638 14.95 -11.89 6.52
C TRP A 638 14.46 -11.43 5.15
N LEU A 639 15.00 -10.34 4.61
CA LEU A 639 14.75 -9.90 3.23
C LEU A 639 15.52 -10.80 2.26
N LYS A 640 14.85 -11.77 1.64
CA LYS A 640 15.46 -12.73 0.72
C LYS A 640 15.59 -12.20 -0.70
N TYR A 641 14.65 -11.36 -1.13
CA TYR A 641 14.74 -10.62 -2.38
C TYR A 641 14.49 -9.13 -2.11
N VAL A 642 15.31 -8.28 -2.74
CA VAL A 642 15.27 -6.83 -2.59
C VAL A 642 15.60 -6.14 -3.92
N ASP A 643 14.65 -5.37 -4.44
CA ASP A 643 14.88 -4.40 -5.53
C ASP A 643 14.25 -3.05 -5.17
N THR A 644 15.08 -2.14 -4.66
CA THR A 644 14.66 -0.81 -4.22
C THR A 644 14.43 0.17 -5.37
N ASP A 645 14.87 -0.13 -6.59
CA ASP A 645 14.67 0.72 -7.77
C ASP A 645 13.67 0.10 -8.75
N ALA A 646 12.65 -0.55 -8.22
CA ALA A 646 11.61 -1.19 -9.00
C ALA A 646 10.42 -0.25 -9.24
N GLN A 647 9.85 -0.36 -10.44
CA GLN A 647 8.47 -0.01 -10.76
C GLN A 647 7.91 -1.22 -11.50
N GLY A 648 6.63 -1.55 -11.32
CA GLY A 648 6.01 -2.68 -12.02
C GLY A 648 4.86 -3.33 -11.28
N TYR A 649 4.73 -4.65 -11.41
CA TYR A 649 3.60 -5.41 -10.89
C TYR A 649 4.01 -6.83 -10.53
N ALA A 650 3.12 -7.56 -9.85
CA ALA A 650 3.34 -8.95 -9.49
C ALA A 650 2.25 -9.87 -10.05
N LEU A 651 2.67 -11.05 -10.55
CA LEU A 651 1.78 -12.14 -10.96
C LEU A 651 1.93 -13.31 -10.00
N VAL A 652 0.81 -13.77 -9.43
CA VAL A 652 0.77 -14.85 -8.46
C VAL A 652 0.04 -16.05 -9.03
N THR A 653 0.66 -17.22 -8.95
CA THR A 653 0.02 -18.52 -9.15
C THR A 653 0.08 -19.31 -7.85
N LEU A 654 -1.11 -19.63 -7.33
CA LEU A 654 -1.29 -20.38 -6.10
C LEU A 654 -1.79 -21.79 -6.40
N THR A 655 -1.21 -22.79 -5.76
CA THR A 655 -1.61 -24.20 -5.80
C THR A 655 -1.67 -24.75 -4.38
N PRO A 656 -2.26 -25.93 -4.10
CA PRO A 656 -2.31 -26.47 -2.75
C PRO A 656 -0.95 -26.61 -2.06
N SER A 657 0.13 -26.83 -2.82
CA SER A 657 1.48 -27.05 -2.27
C SER A 657 2.38 -25.82 -2.32
N LYS A 658 2.09 -24.83 -3.17
CA LYS A 658 3.03 -23.73 -3.46
C LYS A 658 2.34 -22.45 -3.92
N LEU A 659 2.88 -21.32 -3.50
CA LEU A 659 2.67 -19.99 -4.09
C LEU A 659 3.92 -19.60 -4.91
N SER A 660 3.73 -19.23 -6.17
CA SER A 660 4.76 -18.63 -7.04
C SER A 660 4.39 -17.18 -7.31
N CYS A 661 5.30 -16.25 -7.05
CA CYS A 661 5.13 -14.83 -7.33
C CYS A 661 6.23 -14.38 -8.30
N ALA A 662 5.83 -13.88 -9.47
CA ALA A 662 6.73 -13.28 -10.43
C ALA A 662 6.61 -11.76 -10.33
N PHE A 663 7.70 -11.09 -9.94
CA PHE A 663 7.82 -9.64 -9.94
C PHE A 663 8.28 -9.17 -11.33
N HIS A 664 7.42 -8.43 -12.02
CA HIS A 664 7.66 -7.87 -13.34
C HIS A 664 8.12 -6.43 -13.19
N LYS A 665 9.43 -6.19 -13.32
CA LYS A 665 10.00 -4.85 -13.32
C LYS A 665 9.81 -4.22 -14.69
N VAL A 666 9.17 -3.06 -14.75
CA VAL A 666 9.05 -2.31 -16.00
C VAL A 666 10.32 -1.51 -16.29
N ALA A 667 10.60 -1.31 -17.57
CA ALA A 667 11.62 -0.38 -18.03
C ALA A 667 11.26 1.05 -17.58
N LYS A 668 12.26 1.92 -17.52
CA LYS A 668 12.01 3.35 -17.33
C LYS A 668 11.52 3.96 -18.65
N LEU A 669 10.68 4.99 -18.57
CA LEU A 669 10.16 5.73 -19.70
C LEU A 669 11.31 6.23 -20.59
N ALA A 670 11.16 6.05 -21.90
CA ALA A 670 12.07 6.57 -22.91
C ALA A 670 11.31 7.43 -23.92
N ASN A 671 11.80 8.63 -24.23
CA ASN A 671 11.24 9.52 -25.26
C ASN A 671 9.74 9.84 -25.10
N GLY A 672 9.24 9.90 -23.85
CA GLY A 672 7.85 10.29 -23.56
C GLY A 672 6.79 9.22 -23.87
N VAL A 673 7.20 7.98 -24.18
CA VAL A 673 6.31 6.85 -24.49
C VAL A 673 6.69 5.61 -23.68
N ALA A 674 5.70 4.80 -23.30
CA ALA A 674 5.94 3.51 -22.67
C ALA A 674 6.82 2.61 -23.58
N PRO A 675 7.87 1.96 -23.05
CA PRO A 675 8.60 0.91 -23.76
C PRO A 675 7.68 -0.27 -24.13
N SER A 676 8.03 -0.98 -25.21
CA SER A 676 7.34 -2.20 -25.65
C SER A 676 8.40 -3.28 -26.00
N PRO A 677 8.46 -4.41 -25.26
CA PRO A 677 7.69 -4.71 -24.05
C PRO A 677 7.93 -3.70 -22.93
N ALA A 678 6.94 -3.52 -22.05
CA ALA A 678 7.07 -2.67 -20.88
C ALA A 678 7.91 -3.35 -19.80
N THR A 679 7.77 -4.66 -19.61
CA THR A 679 8.59 -5.44 -18.68
C THR A 679 10.04 -5.52 -19.17
N ALA A 680 10.97 -5.06 -18.33
CA ALA A 680 12.41 -5.14 -18.55
C ALA A 680 13.02 -6.44 -17.96
N SER A 681 12.53 -6.88 -16.81
CA SER A 681 13.00 -8.11 -16.16
C SER A 681 11.92 -8.74 -15.30
N VAL A 682 12.07 -10.04 -15.04
CA VAL A 682 11.20 -10.80 -14.16
C VAL A 682 12.05 -11.54 -13.13
N GLN A 683 11.71 -11.39 -11.85
CA GLN A 683 12.24 -12.22 -10.77
C GLN A 683 11.11 -13.07 -10.20
N THR A 684 11.32 -14.38 -10.10
CA THR A 684 10.34 -15.27 -9.44
C THR A 684 10.79 -15.65 -8.05
N VAL A 685 9.84 -15.67 -7.11
CA VAL A 685 10.01 -16.22 -5.77
C VAL A 685 8.92 -17.25 -5.47
N GLU A 686 9.23 -18.21 -4.62
CA GLU A 686 8.32 -19.28 -4.25
C GLU A 686 8.21 -19.45 -2.74
N VAL A 687 7.00 -19.77 -2.29
CA VAL A 687 6.68 -20.12 -0.90
C VAL A 687 6.03 -21.50 -0.91
N GLN A 688 6.57 -22.43 -0.13
CA GLN A 688 5.96 -23.75 0.05
C GLN A 688 4.84 -23.67 1.10
N ALA A 689 3.77 -24.43 0.90
CA ALA A 689 2.63 -24.43 1.81
C ALA A 689 3.06 -24.77 3.24
N GLY A 690 2.66 -23.94 4.20
CA GLY A 690 2.97 -24.11 5.63
C GLY A 690 4.43 -23.81 6.02
N VAL A 691 5.26 -23.31 5.10
CA VAL A 691 6.64 -22.94 5.38
C VAL A 691 6.79 -21.41 5.29
N PRO A 692 7.08 -20.71 6.40
CA PRO A 692 7.24 -19.25 6.40
C PRO A 692 8.61 -18.82 5.86
N ALA A 693 8.96 -19.27 4.65
CA ALA A 693 10.24 -18.98 4.01
C ALA A 693 10.07 -18.77 2.50
N VAL A 694 10.95 -17.95 1.94
CA VAL A 694 10.98 -17.59 0.53
C VAL A 694 12.18 -18.25 -0.15
N ASN A 695 11.93 -18.88 -1.30
CA ASN A 695 12.95 -19.33 -2.23
C ASN A 695 13.00 -18.38 -3.42
N VAL A 696 14.14 -17.75 -3.69
CA VAL A 696 14.37 -16.91 -4.87
C VAL A 696 14.92 -17.81 -5.98
N LEU A 697 14.30 -17.75 -7.17
CA LEU A 697 14.63 -18.62 -8.31
C LEU A 697 15.62 -18.03 -9.30
#